data_AF-A0A5D2D9F1-F1
#
_entry.id   AF-A0A5D2D9F1-F1
#
_cell.length_a   1.000
_cell.length_b   1.000
_cell.length_c   1.000
_cell.angle_alpha   90.00
_cell.angle_beta   90.00
_cell.angle_gamma   90.00
#
_symmetry.space_group_name_H-M   'P 1'
#
loop_
_entity.id
_entity.type
_entity.pdbx_description
1 polymer ?
#
loop_
_entity_poly.entity_id
_entity_poly.type
_entity_poly.pdbx_seq_one_letter_code
_entity_poly.pdbx_strand_id
1 'polypeptide(L)'
;MNMEEMKEIEGVERQDSEEMNNEQEELKRIAPWMKQITIRGLVASLLIGIIYSVIVMKLNLTTGLVPNLNVSAALLAFVFIRSWTKLLQKAGIVSTPFTRQENTIIQTCAVACYSIAVGGGFGSYLLGLNRKTYEQAGIGTEGNNPWSIKEPGIGWMVGFLFVSCFVGLLALVPLRKIMIIDYKLSYPSGTATAVLINGFHTPKGDKIAKKQVHGFVNFFSLSFLWAFFQWFYAGGDKCGFAQFPTFGLKAWKNSFYFDFSMTYIGAGMICSHLVNLSLLLGAVLSWGVMWPLIGGLKGEWFPATLPESSMKSLNGYKVFISIALILGDGLYNFLKILFLIARGIHTNVKVRSLKIFSHEQKQQQIDLQRNELFVRENIPIWVACAGYTIFSIISIVVIPLMFPELKWYYIVVAYILAPSLSFCNAYGAGLTDMNMAYNYGKVALFVLAAMSGKENGVVAGLVGCGLIKSIVSISSDLMHDFKTGHLTLTSPRSMLVSQAIGTAIGSVVAPLTFSLFYKAFDVGNPDGEYKAPYALIYRNMAILGVQGFSALPHHCLQLCYGFFAFAIAANLLRDFSPKNIGKWVPLPMAMAVPFLVGAYFAIDMCVGSLVVFAWHKLNGKKADLMVPAVASGLICGDGLWLLPSSILALFKVRPPICMSFFAST
;
A
#
# COMPACT_ATOMS: atom_id res chain seq x y z
N MET A 1 23.39 -34.80 20.96
CA MET A 1 23.31 -34.41 19.54
C MET A 1 23.53 -35.66 18.73
N ASN A 2 22.50 -36.12 18.03
CA ASN A 2 22.56 -37.39 17.29
C ASN A 2 23.38 -37.22 16.00
N MET A 3 23.98 -38.31 15.53
CA MET A 3 24.84 -38.33 14.33
C MET A 3 24.09 -37.91 13.04
N GLU A 4 22.75 -38.03 13.02
CA GLU A 4 21.88 -37.47 11.98
C GLU A 4 21.76 -35.94 12.05
N GLU A 5 21.62 -35.36 13.25
CA GLU A 5 21.61 -33.90 13.42
C GLU A 5 22.94 -33.27 13.00
N MET A 6 24.05 -33.96 13.26
CA MET A 6 25.38 -33.50 12.88
C MET A 6 25.59 -33.53 11.36
N LYS A 7 25.08 -34.56 10.68
CA LYS A 7 25.07 -34.64 9.20
C LYS A 7 24.13 -33.63 8.55
N GLU A 8 22.99 -33.32 9.17
CA GLU A 8 22.13 -32.22 8.72
C GLU A 8 22.82 -30.87 8.89
N ILE A 9 23.53 -30.64 10.00
CA ILE A 9 24.30 -29.41 10.23
C ILE A 9 25.41 -29.24 9.20
N GLU A 10 26.24 -30.26 8.98
CA GLU A 10 27.31 -30.22 7.97
C GLU A 10 26.77 -30.10 6.54
N GLY A 11 25.61 -30.71 6.26
CA GLY A 11 24.91 -30.59 4.99
C GLY A 11 24.43 -29.17 4.73
N VAL A 12 23.87 -28.49 5.73
CA VAL A 12 23.44 -27.09 5.66
C VAL A 12 24.65 -26.15 5.51
N GLU A 13 25.74 -26.36 6.26
CA GLU A 13 26.93 -25.48 6.18
C GLU A 13 27.67 -25.56 4.83
N ARG A 14 27.75 -26.75 4.23
CA ARG A 14 28.27 -26.89 2.86
C ARG A 14 27.36 -26.24 1.82
N GLN A 15 26.04 -26.31 2.03
CA GLN A 15 25.05 -25.74 1.10
C GLN A 15 24.99 -24.21 1.16
N ASP A 16 25.07 -23.62 2.36
CA ASP A 16 25.15 -22.16 2.54
C ASP A 16 26.41 -21.57 1.87
N SER A 17 27.49 -22.34 1.83
CA SER A 17 28.75 -21.96 1.17
C SER A 17 28.63 -21.96 -0.37
N GLU A 18 27.83 -22.85 -0.94
CA GLU A 18 27.56 -22.92 -2.38
C GLU A 18 26.60 -21.82 -2.85
N GLU A 19 25.54 -21.51 -2.07
CA GLU A 19 24.66 -20.35 -2.33
C GLU A 19 25.44 -19.03 -2.33
N MET A 20 26.34 -18.84 -1.35
CA MET A 20 27.20 -17.65 -1.27
C MET A 20 28.11 -17.49 -2.50
N ASN A 21 28.70 -18.57 -3.01
CA ASN A 21 29.57 -18.52 -4.18
C ASN A 21 28.76 -18.18 -5.45
N ASN A 22 27.55 -18.72 -5.59
CA ASN A 22 26.66 -18.41 -6.71
C ASN A 22 26.16 -16.96 -6.67
N GLU A 23 25.73 -16.44 -5.52
CA GLU A 23 25.33 -15.02 -5.41
C GLU A 23 26.49 -14.05 -5.67
N GLN A 24 27.73 -14.40 -5.26
CA GLN A 24 28.93 -13.61 -5.55
C GLN A 24 29.29 -13.60 -7.04
N GLU A 25 29.16 -14.74 -7.73
CA GLU A 25 29.32 -14.79 -9.18
C GLU A 25 28.20 -14.02 -9.90
N GLU A 26 26.96 -14.09 -9.43
CA GLU A 26 25.85 -13.31 -9.97
C GLU A 26 26.09 -11.81 -9.82
N LEU A 27 26.61 -11.35 -8.67
CA LEU A 27 26.95 -9.95 -8.44
C LEU A 27 27.94 -9.41 -9.47
N LYS A 28 28.92 -10.23 -9.88
CA LYS A 28 29.90 -9.88 -10.92
C LYS A 28 29.28 -9.81 -12.32
N ARG A 29 28.13 -10.45 -12.54
CA ARG A 29 27.42 -10.52 -13.83
C ARG A 29 26.30 -9.48 -13.99
N ILE A 30 26.01 -8.65 -12.97
CA ILE A 30 24.92 -7.68 -13.03
C ILE A 30 25.23 -6.62 -14.10
N ALA A 31 24.33 -6.48 -15.07
CA ALA A 31 24.45 -5.47 -16.11
C ALA A 31 24.33 -4.04 -15.52
N PRO A 32 25.01 -3.04 -16.10
CA PRO A 32 24.86 -1.64 -15.74
C PRO A 32 23.40 -1.21 -15.71
N TRP A 33 23.05 -0.29 -14.80
CA TRP A 33 21.66 0.10 -14.53
C TRP A 33 20.86 0.47 -15.81
N MET A 34 21.48 1.21 -16.75
CA MET A 34 20.86 1.55 -18.05
C MET A 34 20.46 0.34 -18.90
N LYS A 35 21.24 -0.75 -18.83
CA LYS A 35 20.95 -1.98 -19.58
C LYS A 35 19.87 -2.84 -18.91
N GLN A 36 19.49 -2.53 -17.68
CA GLN A 36 18.38 -3.20 -17.01
C GLN A 36 17.03 -2.72 -17.59
N ILE A 37 16.97 -1.49 -18.09
CA ILE A 37 15.80 -0.95 -18.80
C ILE A 37 15.90 -1.35 -20.28
N THR A 38 15.01 -2.24 -20.71
CA THR A 38 14.98 -2.74 -22.09
C THR A 38 13.76 -2.19 -22.84
N ILE A 39 13.88 -2.02 -24.16
CA ILE A 39 12.76 -1.56 -25.00
C ILE A 39 11.59 -2.55 -24.93
N ARG A 40 11.88 -3.86 -25.04
CA ARG A 40 10.86 -4.90 -24.90
C ARG A 40 10.18 -4.86 -23.52
N GLY A 41 10.94 -4.54 -22.47
CA GLY A 41 10.42 -4.36 -21.13
C GLY A 41 9.47 -3.17 -21.05
N LEU A 42 9.84 -2.02 -21.60
CA LEU A 42 8.96 -0.85 -21.67
C LEU A 42 7.66 -1.12 -22.43
N VAL A 43 7.73 -1.85 -23.56
CA VAL A 43 6.53 -2.27 -24.30
C VAL A 43 5.66 -3.21 -23.46
N ALA A 44 6.26 -4.19 -22.79
CA ALA A 44 5.52 -5.09 -21.90
C ALA A 44 4.87 -4.32 -20.74
N SER A 45 5.60 -3.37 -20.13
CA SER A 45 5.08 -2.51 -19.06
C SER A 45 3.91 -1.65 -19.52
N LEU A 46 3.97 -1.10 -20.72
CA LEU A 46 2.87 -0.32 -21.30
C LEU A 46 1.61 -1.20 -21.47
N LEU A 47 1.75 -2.37 -22.07
CA LEU A 47 0.62 -3.28 -22.30
C LEU A 47 0.01 -3.77 -20.99
N ILE A 48 0.85 -4.26 -20.07
CA ILE A 48 0.42 -4.74 -18.75
C ILE A 48 -0.20 -3.59 -17.94
N GLY A 49 0.42 -2.41 -17.97
CA GLY A 49 -0.08 -1.21 -17.30
C GLY A 49 -1.45 -0.76 -17.82
N ILE A 50 -1.69 -0.80 -19.13
CA ILE A 50 -3.01 -0.50 -19.73
C ILE A 50 -4.06 -1.50 -19.27
N ILE A 51 -3.77 -2.81 -19.36
CA ILE A 51 -4.71 -3.87 -18.95
C ILE A 51 -5.12 -3.68 -17.48
N TYR A 52 -4.14 -3.49 -16.59
CA TYR A 52 -4.44 -3.27 -15.18
C TYR A 52 -5.13 -1.94 -14.92
N SER A 53 -4.80 -0.87 -15.65
CA SER A 53 -5.49 0.41 -15.49
C SER A 53 -6.99 0.28 -15.79
N VAL A 54 -7.39 -0.51 -16.78
CA VAL A 54 -8.80 -0.81 -17.11
C VAL A 54 -9.47 -1.60 -15.98
N ILE A 55 -8.82 -2.67 -15.51
CA ILE A 55 -9.32 -3.52 -14.41
C ILE A 55 -9.53 -2.69 -13.14
N VAL A 56 -8.49 -1.96 -12.74
CA VAL A 56 -8.46 -1.12 -11.55
C VAL A 56 -9.50 0.01 -11.66
N MET A 57 -9.65 0.63 -12.83
CA MET A 57 -10.66 1.67 -13.02
C MET A 57 -12.07 1.12 -12.80
N LYS A 58 -12.38 -0.07 -13.35
CA LYS A 58 -13.68 -0.70 -13.11
C LYS A 58 -13.91 -0.93 -11.61
N LEU A 59 -12.96 -1.56 -10.92
CA LEU A 59 -13.06 -1.83 -9.48
C LEU A 59 -13.26 -0.53 -8.68
N ASN A 60 -12.53 0.53 -9.03
CA ASN A 60 -12.65 1.84 -8.37
C ASN A 60 -14.05 2.45 -8.55
N LEU A 61 -14.65 2.31 -9.74
CA LEU A 61 -15.98 2.85 -10.03
C LEU A 61 -17.14 1.99 -9.51
N THR A 62 -16.93 0.69 -9.28
CA THR A 62 -17.97 -0.23 -8.77
C THR A 62 -17.91 -0.39 -7.25
N THR A 63 -16.81 -0.89 -6.71
CA THR A 63 -16.63 -1.19 -5.28
C THR A 63 -15.84 -0.11 -4.55
N GLY A 64 -15.00 0.64 -5.26
CA GLY A 64 -14.11 1.65 -4.69
C GLY A 64 -12.94 1.09 -3.88
N LEU A 65 -12.79 -0.24 -3.83
CA LEU A 65 -11.69 -0.93 -3.19
C LEU A 65 -10.85 -1.60 -4.27
N VAL A 66 -9.54 -1.32 -4.27
CA VAL A 66 -8.60 -1.89 -5.22
C VAL A 66 -7.52 -2.64 -4.44
N PRO A 67 -7.38 -3.95 -4.64
CA PRO A 67 -6.32 -4.72 -4.02
C PRO A 67 -4.96 -4.43 -4.65
N ASN A 68 -3.89 -4.83 -3.98
CA ASN A 68 -2.54 -4.73 -4.52
C ASN A 68 -2.32 -5.82 -5.61
N LEU A 69 -1.91 -5.41 -6.81
CA LEU A 69 -1.71 -6.29 -7.97
C LEU A 69 -0.23 -6.46 -8.35
N ASN A 70 0.71 -6.07 -7.48
CA ASN A 70 2.17 -6.09 -7.76
C ASN A 70 2.66 -7.47 -8.18
N VAL A 71 2.24 -8.51 -7.46
CA VAL A 71 2.61 -9.91 -7.76
C VAL A 71 2.09 -10.33 -9.13
N SER A 72 0.81 -10.04 -9.40
CA SER A 72 0.16 -10.40 -10.64
C SER A 72 0.83 -9.69 -11.84
N ALA A 73 1.29 -8.46 -11.64
CA ALA A 73 2.09 -7.74 -12.63
C ALA A 73 3.45 -8.43 -12.90
N ALA A 74 4.18 -8.88 -11.87
CA ALA A 74 5.44 -9.61 -12.03
C ALA A 74 5.29 -10.95 -12.77
N LEU A 75 4.21 -11.70 -12.48
CA LEU A 75 3.93 -12.95 -13.18
C LEU A 75 3.60 -12.71 -14.67
N LEU A 76 2.72 -11.75 -14.96
CA LEU A 76 2.38 -11.43 -16.35
C LEU A 76 3.61 -10.92 -17.12
N ALA A 77 4.45 -10.10 -16.50
CA ALA A 77 5.72 -9.67 -17.07
C ALA A 77 6.59 -10.87 -17.45
N PHE A 78 6.73 -11.84 -16.54
CA PHE A 78 7.47 -13.07 -16.80
C PHE A 78 6.90 -13.87 -17.98
N VAL A 79 5.59 -14.13 -17.97
CA VAL A 79 4.90 -14.90 -19.03
C VAL A 79 5.01 -14.20 -20.37
N PHE A 80 4.79 -12.88 -20.40
CA PHE A 80 4.83 -12.08 -21.62
C PHE A 80 6.23 -12.06 -22.24
N ILE A 81 7.26 -11.69 -21.47
CA ILE A 81 8.63 -11.62 -22.00
C ILE A 81 9.17 -13.00 -22.36
N ARG A 82 8.86 -14.05 -21.59
CA ARG A 82 9.28 -15.41 -21.93
C ARG A 82 8.64 -15.90 -23.22
N SER A 83 7.35 -15.59 -23.43
CA SER A 83 6.65 -15.92 -24.68
C SER A 83 7.22 -15.13 -25.86
N TRP A 84 7.42 -13.82 -25.68
CA TRP A 84 8.06 -12.93 -26.65
C TRP A 84 9.44 -13.46 -27.08
N THR A 85 10.28 -13.82 -26.11
CA THR A 85 11.64 -14.32 -26.35
C THR A 85 11.63 -15.66 -27.09
N LYS A 86 10.71 -16.58 -26.74
CA LYS A 86 10.54 -17.85 -27.46
C LYS A 86 10.07 -17.64 -28.90
N LEU A 87 9.17 -16.68 -29.14
CA LEU A 87 8.70 -16.34 -30.49
C LEU A 87 9.84 -15.77 -31.34
N LEU A 88 10.64 -14.86 -30.79
CA LEU A 88 11.83 -14.33 -31.47
C LEU A 88 12.86 -15.42 -31.77
N GLN A 89 13.10 -16.34 -30.84
CA GLN A 89 13.98 -17.49 -31.08
C GLN A 89 13.46 -18.39 -32.20
N LYS A 90 12.15 -18.65 -32.26
CA LYS A 90 11.53 -19.38 -33.38
C LYS A 90 11.64 -18.64 -34.71
N ALA A 91 11.67 -17.31 -34.68
CA ALA A 91 11.87 -16.46 -35.85
C ALA A 91 13.35 -16.27 -36.24
N GLY A 92 14.30 -16.94 -35.56
CA GLY A 92 15.73 -16.85 -35.85
C GLY A 92 16.41 -15.57 -35.32
N ILE A 93 15.70 -14.75 -34.53
CA ILE A 93 16.24 -13.49 -33.98
C ILE A 93 16.91 -13.76 -32.64
N VAL A 94 18.21 -13.47 -32.54
CA VAL A 94 18.96 -13.55 -31.28
C VAL A 94 18.44 -12.49 -30.31
N SER A 95 17.84 -12.94 -29.22
CA SER A 95 17.28 -12.06 -28.19
C SER A 95 18.16 -12.06 -26.94
N THR A 96 18.28 -10.92 -26.27
CA THR A 96 19.00 -10.81 -25.00
C THR A 96 18.35 -11.70 -23.94
N PRO A 97 19.13 -12.33 -23.04
CA PRO A 97 18.57 -13.18 -21.99
C PRO A 97 17.67 -12.35 -21.06
N PHE A 98 16.53 -12.92 -20.68
CA PHE A 98 15.59 -12.28 -19.77
C PHE A 98 16.08 -12.43 -18.32
N THR A 99 16.32 -11.31 -17.66
CA THR A 99 16.91 -11.26 -16.31
C THR A 99 15.87 -10.94 -15.24
N ARG A 100 16.19 -11.26 -13.98
CA ARG A 100 15.34 -10.89 -12.84
C ARG A 100 15.17 -9.37 -12.72
N GLN A 101 16.22 -8.60 -13.01
CA GLN A 101 16.18 -7.14 -12.93
C GLN A 101 15.26 -6.53 -14.00
N GLU A 102 15.26 -7.10 -15.21
CA GLU A 102 14.32 -6.71 -16.26
C GLU A 102 12.87 -6.99 -15.82
N ASN A 103 12.60 -8.14 -15.21
CA ASN A 103 11.27 -8.48 -14.69
C ASN A 103 10.82 -7.49 -13.59
N THR A 104 11.71 -7.19 -12.63
CA THR A 104 11.45 -6.18 -11.59
C THR A 104 11.13 -4.82 -12.19
N ILE A 105 11.91 -4.37 -13.18
CA ILE A 105 11.67 -3.09 -13.86
C ILE A 105 10.30 -3.07 -14.55
N ILE A 106 9.93 -4.17 -15.21
CA ILE A 106 8.62 -4.25 -15.88
C ILE A 106 7.48 -4.15 -14.87
N GLN A 107 7.59 -4.89 -13.76
CA GLN A 107 6.63 -4.84 -12.67
C GLN A 107 6.52 -3.43 -12.09
N THR A 108 7.64 -2.80 -11.70
CA THR A 108 7.66 -1.43 -11.15
C THR A 108 6.98 -0.44 -12.10
N CYS A 109 7.31 -0.45 -13.40
CA CYS A 109 6.68 0.44 -14.37
C CYS A 109 5.16 0.19 -14.52
N ALA A 110 4.75 -1.08 -14.57
CA ALA A 110 3.33 -1.44 -14.71
C ALA A 110 2.52 -1.06 -13.45
N VAL A 111 3.10 -1.27 -12.26
CA VAL A 111 2.50 -0.88 -10.98
C VAL A 111 2.35 0.63 -10.90
N ALA A 112 3.41 1.39 -11.18
CA ALA A 112 3.33 2.85 -11.23
C ALA A 112 2.23 3.35 -12.19
N CYS A 113 2.06 2.68 -13.33
CA CYS A 113 1.02 3.01 -14.30
C CYS A 113 -0.40 2.80 -13.73
N TYR A 114 -0.74 1.59 -13.27
CA TYR A 114 -2.10 1.33 -12.79
C TYR A 114 -2.37 1.96 -11.43
N SER A 115 -1.36 2.17 -10.57
CA SER A 115 -1.51 2.85 -9.28
C SER A 115 -2.06 4.27 -9.45
N ILE A 116 -1.85 4.93 -10.59
CA ILE A 116 -2.49 6.21 -10.89
C ILE A 116 -4.01 6.07 -11.03
N ALA A 117 -4.53 4.96 -11.55
CA ALA A 117 -5.98 4.71 -11.58
C ALA A 117 -6.58 4.55 -10.17
N VAL A 118 -5.78 4.13 -9.17
CA VAL A 118 -6.17 4.09 -7.75
C VAL A 118 -5.98 5.46 -7.08
N GLY A 119 -4.77 6.00 -7.15
CA GLY A 119 -4.33 7.24 -6.50
C GLY A 119 -5.00 8.49 -7.06
N GLY A 120 -5.27 8.51 -8.37
CA GLY A 120 -5.70 9.66 -9.15
C GLY A 120 -7.14 10.13 -8.94
N GLY A 121 -7.93 9.46 -8.10
CA GLY A 121 -9.19 10.03 -7.62
C GLY A 121 -10.41 9.91 -8.53
N PHE A 122 -10.31 9.08 -9.56
CA PHE A 122 -11.35 8.90 -10.59
C PHE A 122 -12.70 8.37 -10.06
N GLY A 123 -12.70 7.57 -8.99
CA GLY A 123 -13.93 7.14 -8.29
C GLY A 123 -14.22 7.90 -6.99
N SER A 124 -13.44 8.95 -6.67
CA SER A 124 -13.51 9.68 -5.40
C SER A 124 -13.44 11.20 -5.60
N TYR A 125 -12.32 11.84 -5.25
CA TYR A 125 -12.26 13.29 -5.14
C TYR A 125 -12.35 14.05 -6.47
N LEU A 126 -11.86 13.47 -7.60
CA LEU A 126 -12.01 14.13 -8.90
C LEU A 126 -13.44 14.02 -9.44
N LEU A 127 -14.04 12.83 -9.32
CA LEU A 127 -15.43 12.65 -9.73
C LEU A 127 -16.39 13.43 -8.83
N GLY A 128 -16.03 13.63 -7.56
CA GLY A 128 -16.78 14.47 -6.63
C GLY A 128 -16.93 15.94 -7.06
N LEU A 129 -16.19 16.39 -8.08
CA LEU A 129 -16.33 17.73 -8.67
C LEU A 129 -17.41 17.80 -9.76
N ASN A 130 -17.92 16.68 -10.29
CA ASN A 130 -18.86 16.72 -11.40
C ASN A 130 -20.26 17.21 -10.96
N ARG A 131 -21.10 17.57 -11.93
CA ARG A 131 -22.46 18.06 -11.69
C ARG A 131 -23.35 17.01 -11.02
N LYS A 132 -23.25 15.76 -11.44
CA LYS A 132 -24.11 14.69 -10.92
C LYS A 132 -23.92 14.47 -9.41
N THR A 133 -22.67 14.44 -8.96
CA THR A 133 -22.35 14.32 -7.53
C THR A 133 -22.68 15.60 -6.77
N TYR A 134 -22.57 16.77 -7.40
CA TYR A 134 -23.07 18.03 -6.84
C TYR A 134 -24.56 17.98 -6.52
N GLU A 135 -25.38 17.57 -7.47
CA GLU A 135 -26.83 17.47 -7.32
C GLU A 135 -27.22 16.44 -6.26
N GLN A 136 -26.54 15.28 -6.25
CA GLN A 136 -26.74 14.24 -5.24
C GLN A 136 -26.35 14.64 -3.81
N ALA A 137 -25.38 15.55 -3.66
CA ALA A 137 -24.99 16.10 -2.36
C ALA A 137 -26.01 17.13 -1.81
N GLY A 138 -27.06 17.43 -2.58
CA GLY A 138 -28.13 18.35 -2.19
C GLY A 138 -27.88 19.77 -2.68
N ILE A 139 -28.81 20.27 -3.50
CA ILE A 139 -28.81 21.65 -3.99
C ILE A 139 -29.20 22.58 -2.83
N GLY A 140 -28.43 23.65 -2.61
CA GLY A 140 -28.68 24.59 -1.52
C GLY A 140 -28.11 24.18 -0.15
N THR A 141 -27.41 23.04 -0.08
CA THR A 141 -26.64 22.67 1.11
C THR A 141 -25.55 23.71 1.37
N GLU A 142 -25.42 24.19 2.62
CA GLU A 142 -24.42 25.20 2.98
C GLU A 142 -22.99 24.72 2.64
N GLY A 143 -22.26 25.49 1.83
CA GLY A 143 -20.93 25.14 1.32
C GLY A 143 -20.93 24.37 -0.01
N ASN A 144 -22.07 23.85 -0.46
CA ASN A 144 -22.23 23.18 -1.75
C ASN A 144 -22.72 24.17 -2.82
N ASN A 145 -21.83 25.03 -3.30
CA ASN A 145 -22.20 26.10 -4.24
C ASN A 145 -22.27 25.60 -5.70
N PRO A 146 -23.14 26.16 -6.56
CA PRO A 146 -23.19 25.81 -7.99
C PRO A 146 -21.86 26.02 -8.74
N TRP A 147 -21.04 26.96 -8.27
CA TRP A 147 -19.72 27.26 -8.84
C TRP A 147 -18.64 26.23 -8.48
N SER A 148 -18.92 25.31 -7.55
CA SER A 148 -17.98 24.27 -7.11
C SER A 148 -18.02 23.00 -7.98
N ILE A 149 -18.32 23.17 -9.26
CA ILE A 149 -18.49 22.11 -10.24
C ILE A 149 -17.39 22.22 -11.30
N LYS A 150 -16.73 21.10 -11.58
CA LYS A 150 -15.82 20.96 -12.72
C LYS A 150 -16.00 19.59 -13.36
N GLU A 151 -16.44 19.60 -14.61
CA GLU A 151 -16.66 18.35 -15.34
C GLU A 151 -15.34 17.63 -15.65
N PRO A 152 -15.31 16.29 -15.57
CA PRO A 152 -14.14 15.51 -15.91
C PRO A 152 -13.71 15.77 -17.37
N GLY A 153 -12.45 16.15 -17.53
CA GLY A 153 -11.88 16.47 -18.84
C GLY A 153 -10.48 15.89 -18.96
N ILE A 154 -10.21 15.15 -20.04
CA ILE A 154 -8.95 14.42 -20.25
C ILE A 154 -7.75 15.37 -20.10
N GLY A 155 -7.76 16.52 -20.79
CA GLY A 155 -6.61 17.43 -20.79
C GLY A 155 -6.21 17.94 -19.41
N TRP A 156 -7.17 18.45 -18.63
CA TRP A 156 -6.87 18.95 -17.29
C TRP A 156 -6.58 17.80 -16.31
N MET A 157 -7.25 16.65 -16.41
CA MET A 157 -6.96 15.52 -15.53
C MET A 157 -5.55 14.96 -15.76
N VAL A 158 -5.12 14.86 -17.02
CA VAL A 158 -3.74 14.50 -17.38
C VAL A 158 -2.76 15.52 -16.78
N GLY A 159 -2.99 16.82 -16.97
CA GLY A 159 -2.15 17.88 -16.41
C GLY A 159 -2.05 17.82 -14.87
N PHE A 160 -3.18 17.64 -14.18
CA PHE A 160 -3.22 17.52 -12.72
C PHE A 160 -2.41 16.33 -12.21
N LEU A 161 -2.53 15.17 -12.86
CA LEU A 161 -1.82 13.96 -12.46
C LEU A 161 -0.32 14.07 -12.74
N PHE A 162 0.10 14.58 -13.90
CA PHE A 162 1.52 14.82 -14.17
C PHE A 162 2.16 15.68 -13.09
N VAL A 163 1.47 16.76 -12.71
CA VAL A 163 2.01 17.75 -11.78
C VAL A 163 1.98 17.26 -10.32
N SER A 164 0.93 16.54 -9.92
CA SER A 164 0.80 16.02 -8.54
C SER A 164 1.59 14.73 -8.29
N CYS A 165 1.61 13.80 -9.25
CA CYS A 165 2.19 12.47 -9.08
C CYS A 165 3.73 12.48 -9.11
N PHE A 166 4.35 13.32 -9.97
CA PHE A 166 5.81 13.37 -10.10
C PHE A 166 6.51 13.88 -8.84
N VAL A 167 5.84 14.71 -8.03
CA VAL A 167 6.39 15.16 -6.75
C VAL A 167 6.55 13.98 -5.77
N GLY A 168 5.59 13.04 -5.77
CA GLY A 168 5.62 11.84 -4.93
C GLY A 168 6.79 10.90 -5.22
N LEU A 169 7.33 10.90 -6.43
CA LEU A 169 8.47 10.06 -6.81
C LEU A 169 9.75 10.44 -6.07
N LEU A 170 9.90 11.70 -5.67
CA LEU A 170 11.15 12.22 -5.12
C LEU A 170 11.10 12.47 -3.61
N ALA A 171 9.89 12.55 -3.03
CA ALA A 171 9.70 12.91 -1.62
C ALA A 171 10.43 11.98 -0.64
N LEU A 172 10.47 10.67 -0.91
CA LEU A 172 11.07 9.67 -0.01
C LEU A 172 12.37 9.04 -0.52
N VAL A 173 12.86 9.45 -1.70
CA VAL A 173 14.13 8.94 -2.24
C VAL A 173 15.30 9.10 -1.26
N PRO A 174 15.47 10.24 -0.55
CA PRO A 174 16.54 10.39 0.44
C PRO A 174 16.40 9.43 1.63
N LEU A 175 15.18 9.04 1.99
CA LEU A 175 14.87 8.21 3.15
C LEU A 175 14.88 6.70 2.86
N ARG A 176 15.03 6.30 1.59
CA ARG A 176 15.00 4.89 1.17
C ARG A 176 15.98 4.00 1.94
N LYS A 177 17.20 4.50 2.20
CA LYS A 177 18.23 3.74 2.93
C LYS A 177 17.78 3.48 4.37
N ILE A 178 17.22 4.51 5.00
CA ILE A 178 16.75 4.43 6.38
C ILE A 178 15.62 3.42 6.48
N MET A 179 14.65 3.46 5.56
CA MET A 179 13.48 2.60 5.61
C MET A 179 13.78 1.14 5.25
N ILE A 180 14.58 0.89 4.21
CA ILE A 180 14.85 -0.45 3.69
C ILE A 180 16.00 -1.13 4.43
N ILE A 181 17.09 -0.40 4.72
CA ILE A 181 18.32 -0.97 5.31
C ILE A 181 18.35 -0.78 6.82
N ASP A 182 18.18 0.46 7.30
CA ASP A 182 18.40 0.74 8.72
C ASP A 182 17.23 0.24 9.59
N TYR A 183 15.99 0.45 9.16
CA TYR A 183 14.78 -0.01 9.85
C TYR A 183 14.35 -1.42 9.44
N LYS A 184 14.93 -1.97 8.36
CA LYS A 184 14.63 -3.30 7.82
C LYS A 184 13.13 -3.57 7.70
N LEU A 185 12.35 -2.57 7.27
CA LEU A 185 10.90 -2.72 7.11
C LEU A 185 10.59 -3.88 6.16
N SER A 186 9.56 -4.65 6.50
CA SER A 186 9.25 -5.91 5.83
C SER A 186 8.66 -5.69 4.44
N TYR A 187 7.75 -4.71 4.27
CA TYR A 187 6.95 -4.50 3.06
C TYR A 187 6.46 -5.84 2.46
N PRO A 188 5.53 -6.55 3.13
CA PRO A 188 5.16 -7.93 2.78
C PRO A 188 4.87 -8.18 1.30
N SER A 189 4.07 -7.34 0.63
CA SER A 189 3.79 -7.44 -0.81
C SER A 189 5.04 -7.26 -1.67
N GLY A 190 5.93 -6.34 -1.30
CA GLY A 190 7.20 -6.10 -2.01
C GLY A 190 8.16 -7.28 -1.85
N THR A 191 8.22 -7.86 -0.65
CA THR A 191 8.98 -9.07 -0.35
C THR A 191 8.44 -10.28 -1.10
N ALA A 192 7.12 -10.49 -1.10
CA ALA A 192 6.48 -11.57 -1.83
C ALA A 192 6.75 -11.50 -3.34
N THR A 193 6.67 -10.29 -3.91
CA THR A 193 7.00 -10.03 -5.32
C THR A 193 8.46 -10.37 -5.63
N ALA A 194 9.40 -10.01 -4.75
CA ALA A 194 10.80 -10.33 -4.95
C ALA A 194 11.09 -11.83 -4.87
N VAL A 195 10.50 -12.54 -3.91
CA VAL A 195 10.63 -13.99 -3.78
C VAL A 195 10.11 -14.69 -5.03
N LEU A 196 8.97 -14.23 -5.57
CA LEU A 196 8.43 -14.73 -6.82
C LEU A 196 9.38 -14.51 -8.01
N ILE A 197 9.85 -13.28 -8.19
CA ILE A 197 10.77 -12.93 -9.29
C ILE A 197 12.06 -13.75 -9.19
N ASN A 198 12.66 -13.83 -8.00
CA ASN A 198 13.86 -14.65 -7.80
C ASN A 198 13.57 -16.12 -8.14
N GLY A 199 12.46 -16.68 -7.65
CA GLY A 199 12.05 -18.06 -7.94
C GLY A 199 11.88 -18.38 -9.44
N PHE A 200 11.46 -17.41 -10.26
CA PHE A 200 11.38 -17.58 -11.71
C PHE A 200 12.73 -17.63 -12.42
N HIS A 201 13.75 -17.01 -11.84
CA HIS A 201 15.06 -16.82 -12.46
C HIS A 201 16.18 -17.65 -11.83
N THR A 202 15.92 -18.41 -10.75
CA THR A 202 16.94 -19.26 -10.13
C THR A 202 17.35 -20.42 -11.05
N PRO A 203 18.66 -20.62 -11.32
CA PRO A 203 19.14 -21.75 -12.12
C PRO A 203 18.83 -23.11 -11.47
N LYS A 204 18.56 -24.13 -12.31
CA LYS A 204 18.08 -25.48 -11.92
C LYS A 204 19.04 -26.30 -11.02
N GLY A 205 20.21 -25.77 -10.65
CA GLY A 205 21.26 -26.50 -9.93
C GLY A 205 21.20 -26.40 -8.40
N ASP A 206 20.45 -25.44 -7.85
CA ASP A 206 20.41 -25.20 -6.40
C ASP A 206 19.27 -25.99 -5.73
N LYS A 207 19.64 -26.87 -4.79
CA LYS A 207 18.71 -27.75 -4.06
C LYS A 207 17.80 -26.99 -3.10
N ILE A 208 18.29 -25.92 -2.47
CA ILE A 208 17.52 -25.11 -1.51
C ILE A 208 16.52 -24.25 -2.29
N ALA A 209 16.99 -23.57 -3.34
CA ALA A 209 16.10 -22.84 -4.23
C ALA A 209 15.02 -23.73 -4.83
N LYS A 210 15.34 -24.97 -5.23
CA LYS A 210 14.33 -25.92 -5.72
C LYS A 210 13.28 -26.25 -4.65
N LYS A 211 13.68 -26.39 -3.39
CA LYS A 211 12.78 -26.67 -2.27
C LYS A 211 11.90 -25.46 -1.94
N GLN A 212 12.47 -24.25 -1.93
CA GLN A 212 11.73 -23.00 -1.76
C GLN A 212 10.75 -22.75 -2.91
N VAL A 213 11.17 -22.94 -4.16
CA VAL A 213 10.31 -22.84 -5.34
C VAL A 213 9.19 -23.88 -5.28
N HIS A 214 9.48 -25.12 -4.89
CA HIS A 214 8.44 -26.14 -4.73
C HIS A 214 7.44 -25.78 -3.63
N GLY A 215 7.91 -25.31 -2.47
CA GLY A 215 7.05 -24.80 -1.40
C GLY A 215 6.19 -23.64 -1.89
N PHE A 216 6.81 -22.65 -2.53
CA PHE A 216 6.12 -21.51 -3.12
C PHE A 216 5.01 -21.96 -4.07
N VAL A 217 5.31 -22.82 -5.06
CA VAL A 217 4.33 -23.28 -6.06
C VAL A 217 3.19 -24.05 -5.43
N ASN A 218 3.45 -24.88 -4.42
CA ASN A 218 2.42 -25.64 -3.73
C ASN A 218 1.44 -24.71 -3.00
N PHE A 219 1.96 -23.81 -2.16
CA PHE A 219 1.12 -22.88 -1.39
C PHE A 219 0.45 -21.82 -2.28
N PHE A 220 1.11 -21.42 -3.36
CA PHE A 220 0.53 -20.60 -4.41
C PHE A 220 -0.69 -21.28 -5.05
N SER A 221 -0.56 -22.55 -5.44
CA SER A 221 -1.65 -23.29 -6.08
C SER A 221 -2.82 -23.50 -5.12
N LEU A 222 -2.52 -23.84 -3.86
CA LEU A 222 -3.53 -23.97 -2.80
C LEU A 222 -4.26 -22.64 -2.56
N SER A 223 -3.52 -21.54 -2.45
CA SER A 223 -4.06 -20.21 -2.21
C SER A 223 -4.92 -19.72 -3.39
N PHE A 224 -4.47 -19.94 -4.63
CA PHE A 224 -5.24 -19.62 -5.84
C PHE A 224 -6.55 -20.41 -5.93
N LEU A 225 -6.51 -21.72 -5.67
CA LEU A 225 -7.71 -22.57 -5.66
C LEU A 225 -8.66 -22.19 -4.52
N TRP A 226 -8.12 -21.83 -3.36
CA TRP A 226 -8.90 -21.35 -2.23
C TRP A 226 -9.60 -20.02 -2.55
N ALA A 227 -8.90 -19.07 -3.16
CA ALA A 227 -9.49 -17.80 -3.59
C ALA A 227 -10.58 -17.99 -4.64
N PHE A 228 -10.39 -18.91 -5.59
CA PHE A 228 -11.45 -19.34 -6.51
C PHE A 228 -12.66 -19.91 -5.77
N PHE A 229 -12.42 -20.82 -4.83
CA PHE A 229 -13.46 -21.44 -4.03
C PHE A 229 -14.23 -20.38 -3.23
N GLN A 230 -13.54 -19.47 -2.54
CA GLN A 230 -14.19 -18.36 -1.82
C GLN A 230 -15.02 -17.49 -2.75
N TRP A 231 -14.47 -17.11 -3.91
CA TRP A 231 -15.18 -16.33 -4.92
C TRP A 231 -16.45 -17.07 -5.35
N PHE A 232 -16.39 -18.36 -5.67
CA PHE A 232 -17.52 -19.16 -6.15
C PHE A 232 -18.77 -19.12 -5.24
N TYR A 233 -18.56 -18.99 -3.92
CA TYR A 233 -19.62 -18.91 -2.90
C TYR A 233 -20.00 -17.48 -2.47
N ALA A 234 -19.42 -16.45 -3.10
CA ALA A 234 -19.62 -15.04 -2.76
C ALA A 234 -20.68 -14.33 -3.64
N GLY A 235 -21.73 -15.03 -4.08
CA GLY A 235 -22.72 -14.55 -5.06
C GLY A 235 -23.62 -13.36 -4.65
N GLY A 236 -23.34 -12.67 -3.54
CA GLY A 236 -24.12 -11.52 -3.07
C GLY A 236 -23.44 -10.73 -1.94
N ASP A 237 -24.03 -9.58 -1.56
CA ASP A 237 -23.41 -8.57 -0.69
C ASP A 237 -23.09 -9.07 0.74
N LYS A 238 -23.74 -10.13 1.21
CA LYS A 238 -23.50 -10.77 2.52
C LYS A 238 -23.26 -12.27 2.40
N CYS A 239 -22.64 -12.70 1.30
CA CYS A 239 -22.43 -14.11 1.00
C CYS A 239 -20.95 -14.47 0.98
N GLY A 240 -20.65 -15.73 1.26
CA GLY A 240 -19.32 -16.32 1.14
C GLY A 240 -18.58 -16.45 2.47
N PHE A 241 -17.44 -17.15 2.43
CA PHE A 241 -16.63 -17.47 3.61
C PHE A 241 -16.12 -16.23 4.35
N ALA A 242 -15.96 -15.10 3.66
CA ALA A 242 -15.61 -13.82 4.28
C ALA A 242 -16.66 -13.31 5.28
N GLN A 243 -17.87 -13.89 5.31
CA GLN A 243 -18.93 -13.55 6.27
C GLN A 243 -19.15 -14.63 7.32
N PHE A 244 -18.27 -15.63 7.41
CA PHE A 244 -18.43 -16.74 8.34
C PHE A 244 -18.27 -16.27 9.80
N PRO A 245 -19.30 -16.41 10.66
CA PRO A 245 -19.27 -15.90 12.03
C PRO A 245 -18.44 -16.81 12.95
N THR A 246 -17.13 -16.87 12.72
CA THR A 246 -16.16 -17.78 13.36
C THR A 246 -16.23 -17.74 14.89
N PHE A 247 -16.45 -16.56 15.46
CA PHE A 247 -16.53 -16.33 16.92
C PHE A 247 -17.97 -16.03 17.39
N GLY A 248 -18.97 -16.37 16.58
CA GLY A 248 -20.39 -16.12 16.83
C GLY A 248 -20.91 -14.80 16.27
N LEU A 249 -22.24 -14.67 16.21
CA LEU A 249 -22.93 -13.55 15.54
C LEU A 249 -22.66 -12.19 16.19
N LYS A 250 -22.49 -12.14 17.51
CA LYS A 250 -22.19 -10.89 18.23
C LYS A 250 -20.79 -10.38 17.90
N ALA A 251 -19.80 -11.27 17.84
CA ALA A 251 -18.44 -10.95 17.44
C ALA A 251 -18.39 -10.49 15.98
N TRP A 252 -19.10 -11.20 15.09
CA TRP A 252 -19.21 -10.83 13.68
C TRP A 252 -19.79 -9.43 13.46
N LYS A 253 -20.85 -9.05 14.19
CA LYS A 253 -21.41 -7.67 14.15
C LYS A 253 -20.38 -6.60 14.52
N ASN A 254 -19.44 -6.93 15.39
CA ASN A 254 -18.33 -6.08 15.79
C ASN A 254 -17.06 -6.36 14.95
N SER A 255 -17.18 -6.88 13.72
CA SER A 255 -16.06 -7.12 12.81
C SER A 255 -15.05 -8.20 13.27
N PHE A 256 -15.32 -8.95 14.34
CA PHE A 256 -14.49 -10.08 14.79
C PHE A 256 -14.95 -11.39 14.14
N TYR A 257 -14.30 -11.74 13.05
CA TYR A 257 -14.44 -13.01 12.36
C TYR A 257 -13.15 -13.31 11.58
N PHE A 258 -12.93 -14.56 11.21
CA PHE A 258 -11.84 -14.95 10.32
C PHE A 258 -12.35 -14.88 8.88
N ASP A 259 -11.73 -14.05 8.03
CA ASP A 259 -12.17 -13.87 6.64
C ASP A 259 -11.54 -14.88 5.67
N PHE A 260 -10.64 -15.71 6.19
CA PHE A 260 -9.90 -16.76 5.47
C PHE A 260 -9.07 -16.20 4.32
N SER A 261 -8.59 -14.96 4.43
CA SER A 261 -7.74 -14.31 3.43
C SER A 261 -6.31 -14.85 3.52
N MET A 262 -5.92 -15.63 2.52
CA MET A 262 -4.55 -16.16 2.43
C MET A 262 -3.52 -15.04 2.24
N THR A 263 -3.93 -13.91 1.64
CA THR A 263 -3.09 -12.71 1.58
C THR A 263 -2.77 -12.16 2.96
N TYR A 264 -3.76 -12.01 3.85
CA TYR A 264 -3.52 -11.48 5.20
C TYR A 264 -2.77 -12.47 6.10
N ILE A 265 -3.06 -13.78 5.97
CA ILE A 265 -2.30 -14.81 6.67
C ILE A 265 -0.84 -14.77 6.21
N GLY A 266 -0.58 -14.74 4.91
CA GLY A 266 0.78 -14.66 4.36
C GLY A 266 1.50 -13.36 4.77
N ALA A 267 0.81 -12.21 4.75
CA ALA A 267 1.38 -10.96 5.26
C ALA A 267 1.73 -11.08 6.75
N GLY A 268 0.85 -11.69 7.54
CA GLY A 268 1.06 -11.98 8.96
C GLY A 268 2.21 -12.94 9.25
N MET A 269 2.58 -13.81 8.31
CA MET A 269 3.78 -14.67 8.41
C MET A 269 5.08 -13.88 8.16
N ILE A 270 5.03 -12.81 7.36
CA ILE A 270 6.20 -11.96 7.03
C ILE A 270 6.38 -10.82 8.05
N CYS A 271 5.28 -10.26 8.55
CA CYS A 271 5.28 -9.22 9.57
C CYS A 271 5.81 -9.77 10.90
N SER A 272 6.46 -8.90 11.69
CA SER A 272 6.91 -9.29 13.01
C SER A 272 5.73 -9.55 13.94
N HIS A 273 5.89 -10.47 14.90
CA HIS A 273 4.86 -10.76 15.89
C HIS A 273 4.40 -9.51 16.65
N LEU A 274 5.30 -8.54 16.87
CA LEU A 274 4.96 -7.27 17.51
C LEU A 274 3.95 -6.46 16.69
N VAL A 275 4.08 -6.44 15.36
CA VAL A 275 3.12 -5.77 14.48
C VAL A 275 1.75 -6.44 14.60
N ASN A 276 1.70 -7.77 14.50
CA ASN A 276 0.42 -8.49 14.51
C ASN A 276 -0.28 -8.42 15.89
N LEU A 277 0.48 -8.50 16.98
CA LEU A 277 -0.07 -8.28 18.32
C LEU A 277 -0.55 -6.83 18.52
N SER A 278 0.15 -5.85 17.95
CA SER A 278 -0.29 -4.45 17.97
C SER A 278 -1.57 -4.26 17.15
N LEU A 279 -1.69 -4.94 16.00
CA LEU A 279 -2.94 -4.98 15.23
C LEU A 279 -4.07 -5.59 16.05
N LEU A 280 -3.85 -6.73 16.71
CA LEU A 280 -4.88 -7.36 17.54
C LEU A 280 -5.30 -6.45 18.71
N LEU A 281 -4.34 -5.80 19.38
CA LEU A 281 -4.63 -4.82 20.42
C LEU A 281 -5.47 -3.65 19.87
N GLY A 282 -5.11 -3.13 18.70
CA GLY A 282 -5.88 -2.10 18.01
C GLY A 282 -7.30 -2.53 17.67
N ALA A 283 -7.48 -3.77 17.21
CA ALA A 283 -8.79 -4.36 16.91
C ALA A 283 -9.67 -4.49 18.17
N VAL A 284 -9.11 -5.02 19.27
CA VAL A 284 -9.80 -5.13 20.57
C VAL A 284 -10.19 -3.74 21.09
N LEU A 285 -9.27 -2.78 21.07
CA LEU A 285 -9.53 -1.43 21.56
C LEU A 285 -10.63 -0.74 20.73
N SER A 286 -10.56 -0.83 19.40
CA SER A 286 -11.49 -0.14 18.51
C SER A 286 -12.85 -0.83 18.42
N TRP A 287 -12.92 -1.98 17.77
CA TRP A 287 -14.17 -2.68 17.50
C TRP A 287 -14.68 -3.48 18.69
N GLY A 288 -13.79 -3.88 19.62
CA GLY A 288 -14.19 -4.62 20.81
C GLY A 288 -14.75 -3.72 21.91
N VAL A 289 -14.20 -2.51 22.05
CA VAL A 289 -14.51 -1.61 23.18
C VAL A 289 -15.06 -0.27 22.70
N MET A 290 -14.28 0.53 21.96
CA MET A 290 -14.63 1.91 21.67
C MET A 290 -15.88 2.07 20.81
N TRP A 291 -15.99 1.38 19.68
CA TRP A 291 -17.13 1.53 18.77
C TRP A 291 -18.45 1.04 19.37
N PRO A 292 -18.49 -0.10 20.06
CA PRO A 292 -19.70 -0.49 20.80
C PRO A 292 -20.10 0.51 21.89
N LEU A 293 -19.15 1.04 22.65
CA LEU A 293 -19.44 2.01 23.72
C LEU A 293 -19.94 3.35 23.16
N ILE A 294 -19.25 3.91 22.17
CA ILE A 294 -19.66 5.16 21.50
C ILE A 294 -21.00 4.93 20.77
N GLY A 295 -21.18 3.77 20.13
CA GLY A 295 -22.44 3.38 19.50
C GLY A 295 -23.62 3.34 20.47
N GLY A 296 -23.39 2.92 21.72
CA GLY A 296 -24.40 2.95 22.79
C GLY A 296 -24.82 4.35 23.24
N LEU A 297 -24.01 5.38 22.95
CA LEU A 297 -24.26 6.79 23.26
C LEU A 297 -24.90 7.55 22.09
N LYS A 298 -25.50 6.81 21.14
CA LYS A 298 -26.23 7.36 20.00
C LYS A 298 -27.42 8.19 20.50
N GLY A 299 -27.53 9.43 20.04
CA GLY A 299 -28.51 10.41 20.51
C GLY A 299 -27.91 11.48 21.42
N GLU A 300 -26.87 11.15 22.18
CA GLU A 300 -26.16 12.10 23.05
C GLU A 300 -24.87 12.63 22.39
N TRP A 301 -24.01 11.71 21.93
CA TRP A 301 -22.70 12.07 21.36
C TRP A 301 -22.77 12.41 19.87
N PHE A 302 -23.74 11.83 19.18
CA PHE A 302 -24.04 12.11 17.77
C PHE A 302 -25.53 11.87 17.46
N PRO A 303 -26.10 12.54 16.44
CA PRO A 303 -27.52 12.46 16.14
C PRO A 303 -28.00 11.04 15.82
N ALA A 304 -29.12 10.63 16.42
CA ALA A 304 -29.69 9.31 16.20
C ALA A 304 -30.31 9.14 14.79
N THR A 305 -30.68 10.24 14.15
CA THR A 305 -31.32 10.31 12.83
C THR A 305 -30.36 10.08 11.67
N LEU A 306 -29.05 10.22 11.89
CA LEU A 306 -28.05 10.08 10.83
C LEU A 306 -27.61 8.61 10.68
N PRO A 307 -27.37 8.15 9.44
CA PRO A 307 -26.79 6.83 9.19
C PRO A 307 -25.36 6.78 9.72
N GLU A 308 -24.93 5.60 10.21
CA GLU A 308 -23.59 5.38 10.76
C GLU A 308 -22.44 5.64 9.76
N SER A 309 -22.74 5.61 8.46
CA SER A 309 -21.79 5.95 7.40
C SER A 309 -21.46 7.45 7.34
N SER A 310 -22.30 8.31 7.93
CA SER A 310 -22.09 9.75 7.96
C SER A 310 -20.89 10.12 8.83
N MET A 311 -20.09 11.08 8.38
CA MET A 311 -18.95 11.60 9.14
C MET A 311 -19.37 12.39 10.40
N LYS A 312 -20.65 12.79 10.47
CA LYS A 312 -21.28 13.35 11.68
C LYS A 312 -21.74 12.29 12.69
N SER A 313 -21.42 11.02 12.43
CA SER A 313 -21.79 9.88 13.28
C SER A 313 -20.55 9.04 13.65
N LEU A 314 -20.73 7.77 14.00
CA LEU A 314 -19.67 6.84 14.39
C LEU A 314 -18.48 6.82 13.42
N ASN A 315 -18.71 6.92 12.11
CA ASN A 315 -17.65 6.93 11.10
C ASN A 315 -16.68 8.13 11.26
N GLY A 316 -17.15 9.27 11.77
CA GLY A 316 -16.28 10.41 12.10
C GLY A 316 -15.21 10.02 13.13
N TYR A 317 -15.61 9.39 14.23
CA TYR A 317 -14.65 8.91 15.24
C TYR A 317 -13.70 7.86 14.68
N LYS A 318 -14.20 6.90 13.89
CA LYS A 318 -13.38 5.87 13.23
C LYS A 318 -12.27 6.49 12.41
N VAL A 319 -12.60 7.47 11.56
CA VAL A 319 -11.64 8.09 10.65
C VAL A 319 -10.63 8.96 11.41
N PHE A 320 -11.09 9.89 12.23
CA PHE A 320 -10.21 10.88 12.84
C PHE A 320 -9.33 10.34 13.96
N ILE A 321 -9.80 9.40 14.77
CA ILE A 321 -8.98 8.78 15.83
C ILE A 321 -7.84 7.94 15.20
N SER A 322 -8.14 7.20 14.13
CA SER A 322 -7.13 6.43 13.38
C SER A 322 -6.06 7.34 12.81
N ILE A 323 -6.47 8.44 12.19
CA ILE A 323 -5.58 9.47 11.67
C ILE A 323 -4.70 10.04 12.78
N ALA A 324 -5.27 10.35 13.95
CA ALA A 324 -4.53 10.92 15.07
C ALA A 324 -3.44 9.97 15.58
N LEU A 325 -3.74 8.67 15.70
CA LEU A 325 -2.75 7.64 16.03
C LEU A 325 -1.62 7.55 14.99
N ILE A 326 -2.01 7.46 13.71
CA ILE A 326 -1.10 7.35 12.56
C ILE A 326 -0.16 8.58 12.48
N LEU A 327 -0.72 9.78 12.63
CA LEU A 327 0.04 11.03 12.61
C LEU A 327 0.95 11.16 13.83
N GLY A 328 0.48 10.82 15.03
CA GLY A 328 1.28 10.91 16.24
C GLY A 328 2.52 10.01 16.20
N ASP A 329 2.34 8.76 15.79
CA ASP A 329 3.44 7.79 15.63
C ASP A 329 4.39 8.18 14.50
N GLY A 330 3.84 8.49 13.33
CA GLY A 330 4.61 8.82 12.16
C GLY A 330 5.42 10.11 12.33
N LEU A 331 4.82 11.14 12.93
CA LEU A 331 5.48 12.42 13.20
C LEU A 331 6.61 12.25 14.23
N TYR A 332 6.40 11.45 15.28
CA TYR A 332 7.46 11.12 16.23
C TYR A 332 8.67 10.49 15.53
N ASN A 333 8.43 9.44 14.74
CA ASN A 333 9.50 8.74 14.03
C ASN A 333 10.18 9.65 12.98
N PHE A 334 9.42 10.50 12.30
CA PHE A 334 9.96 11.49 11.36
C PHE A 334 10.87 12.50 12.04
N LEU A 335 10.41 13.12 13.14
CA LEU A 335 11.19 14.09 13.91
C LEU A 335 12.43 13.45 14.54
N LYS A 336 12.32 12.22 15.03
CA LYS A 336 13.45 11.43 15.54
C LYS A 336 14.52 11.24 14.45
N ILE A 337 14.12 10.86 13.24
CA ILE A 337 15.05 10.69 12.11
C ILE A 337 15.68 12.03 11.73
N LEU A 338 14.88 13.09 11.61
CA LEU A 338 15.37 14.42 11.28
C LEU A 338 16.42 14.90 12.31
N PHE A 339 16.15 14.67 13.59
CA PHE A 339 17.08 14.96 14.67
C PHE A 339 18.38 14.15 14.56
N LEU A 340 18.29 12.84 14.28
CA LEU A 340 19.47 11.99 14.09
C LEU A 340 20.33 12.43 12.88
N ILE A 341 19.68 12.82 11.77
CA ILE A 341 20.36 13.33 10.58
C ILE A 341 21.04 14.67 10.90
N ALA A 342 20.32 15.62 11.50
CA ALA A 342 20.84 16.94 11.86
C ALA A 342 22.03 16.83 12.82
N ARG A 343 21.95 15.96 13.83
CA ARG A 343 23.07 15.69 14.76
C ARG A 343 24.27 15.08 14.04
N GLY A 344 24.03 14.14 13.12
CA GLY A 344 25.07 13.51 12.31
C GLY A 344 25.83 14.52 11.42
N ILE A 345 25.11 15.48 10.83
CA ILE A 345 25.71 16.57 10.04
C ILE A 345 26.50 17.52 10.94
N HIS A 346 25.93 17.94 12.08
CA HIS A 346 26.55 18.92 12.97
C HIS A 346 27.83 18.39 13.64
N THR A 347 27.92 17.09 13.90
CA THR A 347 29.06 16.54 14.66
C THR A 347 30.24 16.12 13.79
N ASN A 348 30.18 16.21 12.45
CA ASN A 348 31.21 15.66 11.52
C ASN A 348 31.64 14.21 11.87
N VAL A 349 30.81 13.50 12.62
CA VAL A 349 31.02 12.10 12.94
C VAL A 349 30.49 11.34 11.75
N LYS A 350 31.39 10.70 10.99
CA LYS A 350 31.02 9.57 10.12
C LYS A 350 30.05 8.72 10.92
N VAL A 351 28.76 8.75 10.55
CA VAL A 351 27.71 7.98 11.22
C VAL A 351 28.10 6.52 11.05
N ARG A 352 28.87 6.00 12.01
CA ARG A 352 29.13 4.58 12.18
C ARG A 352 27.77 4.03 12.54
N SER A 353 27.21 3.26 11.60
CA SER A 353 26.06 2.38 11.79
C SER A 353 26.03 1.86 13.22
N LEU A 354 24.95 2.17 13.95
CA LEU A 354 24.66 1.61 15.26
C LEU A 354 24.63 0.08 15.14
N LYS A 355 25.74 -0.57 15.49
CA LYS A 355 25.81 -2.03 15.66
C LYS A 355 25.17 -2.36 17.01
N ILE A 356 23.98 -2.96 16.97
CA ILE A 356 23.41 -3.66 18.12
C ILE A 356 23.83 -5.14 18.03
N PHE A 357 24.46 -5.59 19.11
CA PHE A 357 25.04 -6.89 19.45
C PHE A 357 24.48 -8.17 18.79
N SER A 358 25.43 -8.92 18.21
CA SER A 358 25.68 -10.38 18.30
C SER A 358 24.51 -11.37 18.49
N HIS A 359 24.02 -11.89 17.37
CA HIS A 359 24.00 -13.33 17.05
C HIS A 359 23.77 -13.47 15.53
N GLU A 360 24.38 -14.48 14.89
CA GLU A 360 24.28 -14.86 13.46
C GLU A 360 25.17 -14.10 12.44
N GLN A 361 26.43 -14.54 12.37
CA GLN A 361 27.46 -14.04 11.45
C GLN A 361 27.24 -14.43 9.96
N LYS A 362 26.33 -15.35 9.63
CA LYS A 362 26.21 -15.94 8.27
C LYS A 362 25.13 -15.28 7.40
N GLN A 363 23.93 -15.00 7.93
CA GLN A 363 22.89 -14.22 7.23
C GLN A 363 23.32 -12.75 6.98
N GLN A 364 24.22 -12.26 7.83
CA GLN A 364 24.73 -10.89 7.79
C GLN A 364 25.50 -10.57 6.51
N GLN A 365 26.19 -11.55 5.90
CA GLN A 365 27.10 -11.30 4.77
C GLN A 365 26.36 -11.11 3.43
N ILE A 366 25.27 -11.86 3.20
CA ILE A 366 24.38 -11.69 2.04
C ILE A 366 23.61 -10.37 2.14
N ASP A 367 23.06 -10.07 3.32
CA ASP A 367 22.45 -8.77 3.61
C ASP A 367 23.46 -7.63 3.39
N LEU A 368 24.69 -7.77 3.85
CA LEU A 368 25.76 -6.78 3.66
C LEU A 368 26.05 -6.51 2.18
N GLN A 369 26.07 -7.52 1.31
CA GLN A 369 26.32 -7.36 -0.13
C GLN A 369 25.14 -6.75 -0.87
N ARG A 370 23.90 -7.16 -0.55
CA ARG A 370 22.67 -6.52 -1.06
C ARG A 370 22.61 -5.04 -0.65
N ASN A 371 22.99 -4.76 0.60
CA ASN A 371 23.09 -3.41 1.13
C ASN A 371 24.17 -2.60 0.41
N GLU A 372 25.33 -3.20 0.13
CA GLU A 372 26.43 -2.54 -0.57
C GLU A 372 26.03 -2.09 -1.98
N LEU A 373 25.37 -2.95 -2.77
CA LEU A 373 24.88 -2.58 -4.10
C LEU A 373 23.80 -1.49 -4.06
N PHE A 374 22.84 -1.63 -3.15
CA PHE A 374 21.76 -0.67 -2.98
C PHE A 374 22.28 0.72 -2.54
N VAL A 375 23.36 0.74 -1.76
CA VAL A 375 24.05 1.97 -1.33
C VAL A 375 25.00 2.50 -2.41
N ARG A 376 25.68 1.64 -3.18
CA ARG A 376 26.65 2.03 -4.22
C ARG A 376 25.99 2.77 -5.39
N GLU A 377 24.82 2.31 -5.82
CA GLU A 377 24.00 2.99 -6.85
C GLU A 377 23.13 4.09 -6.20
N ASN A 378 23.75 4.95 -5.38
CA ASN A 378 23.01 6.00 -4.68
C ASN A 378 22.44 7.02 -5.66
N ILE A 379 21.22 7.47 -5.40
CA ILE A 379 20.66 8.65 -6.08
C ILE A 379 21.15 9.86 -5.29
N PRO A 380 21.88 10.80 -5.91
CA PRO A 380 22.38 11.97 -5.20
C PRO A 380 21.21 12.72 -4.55
N ILE A 381 21.33 13.03 -3.25
CA ILE A 381 20.28 13.71 -2.49
C ILE A 381 19.91 15.04 -3.16
N TRP A 382 20.90 15.77 -3.69
CA TRP A 382 20.67 17.01 -4.40
C TRP A 382 19.77 16.83 -5.64
N VAL A 383 19.86 15.71 -6.37
CA VAL A 383 18.97 15.42 -7.52
C VAL A 383 17.53 15.22 -7.04
N ALA A 384 17.33 14.49 -5.93
CA ALA A 384 16.01 14.29 -5.36
C ALA A 384 15.40 15.61 -4.84
N CYS A 385 16.18 16.41 -4.10
CA CYS A 385 15.74 17.71 -3.58
C CYS A 385 15.48 18.73 -4.70
N ALA A 386 16.37 18.82 -5.69
CA ALA A 386 16.20 19.71 -6.84
C ALA A 386 14.97 19.31 -7.66
N GLY A 387 14.81 18.02 -7.98
CA GLY A 387 13.64 17.55 -8.70
C GLY A 387 12.34 17.76 -7.92
N TYR A 388 12.33 17.48 -6.61
CA TYR A 388 11.17 17.75 -5.74
C TYR A 388 10.79 19.23 -5.78
N THR A 389 11.79 20.12 -5.68
CA THR A 389 11.59 21.56 -5.71
C THR A 389 11.06 22.03 -7.06
N ILE A 390 11.65 21.57 -8.17
CA ILE A 390 11.21 21.92 -9.54
C ILE A 390 9.76 21.48 -9.77
N PHE A 391 9.42 20.21 -9.52
CA PHE A 391 8.05 19.73 -9.70
C PHE A 391 7.06 20.41 -8.75
N SER A 392 7.47 20.74 -7.52
CA SER A 392 6.65 21.52 -6.58
C SER A 392 6.38 22.93 -7.10
N ILE A 393 7.39 23.64 -7.64
CA ILE A 393 7.22 24.97 -8.24
C ILE A 393 6.26 24.91 -9.43
N ILE A 394 6.44 23.94 -10.33
CA ILE A 394 5.54 23.72 -11.47
C ILE A 394 4.10 23.54 -10.96
N SER A 395 3.92 22.76 -9.89
CA SER A 395 2.62 22.53 -9.30
C SER A 395 1.98 23.73 -8.63
N ILE A 396 2.77 24.53 -7.90
CA ILE A 396 2.34 25.78 -7.28
C ILE A 396 1.83 26.77 -8.34
N VAL A 397 2.35 26.72 -9.56
CA VAL A 397 1.90 27.57 -10.68
C VAL A 397 0.71 26.95 -11.42
N VAL A 398 0.79 25.69 -11.81
CA VAL A 398 -0.19 25.06 -12.72
C VAL A 398 -1.51 24.74 -12.01
N ILE A 399 -1.49 24.25 -10.77
CA ILE A 399 -2.73 23.85 -10.09
C ILE A 399 -3.67 25.04 -9.83
N PRO A 400 -3.21 26.21 -9.35
CA PRO A 400 -4.10 27.36 -9.18
C PRO A 400 -4.65 27.92 -10.50
N LEU A 401 -3.91 27.77 -11.62
CA LEU A 401 -4.43 28.12 -12.95
C LEU A 401 -5.57 27.19 -13.37
N MET A 402 -5.52 25.93 -12.96
CA MET A 402 -6.57 24.96 -13.23
C MET A 402 -7.74 25.08 -12.24
N PHE A 403 -7.46 25.40 -10.98
CA PHE A 403 -8.40 25.47 -9.87
C PHE A 403 -8.15 26.75 -9.08
N PRO A 404 -8.73 27.90 -9.51
CA PRO A 404 -8.53 29.19 -8.86
C PRO A 404 -8.91 29.20 -7.37
N GLU A 405 -9.78 28.28 -6.96
CA GLU A 405 -10.23 28.08 -5.58
C GLU A 405 -9.08 27.61 -4.67
N LEU A 406 -8.12 26.86 -5.21
CA LEU A 406 -6.94 26.39 -4.49
C LEU A 406 -5.75 27.34 -4.73
N LYS A 407 -5.68 28.38 -3.91
CA LYS A 407 -4.61 29.39 -3.99
C LYS A 407 -3.22 28.79 -3.76
N TRP A 408 -2.21 29.41 -4.39
CA TRP A 408 -0.82 28.95 -4.40
C TRP A 408 -0.22 28.71 -3.01
N TYR A 409 -0.57 29.52 -2.01
CA TYR A 409 -0.02 29.39 -0.66
C TYR A 409 -0.51 28.12 0.07
N TYR A 410 -1.71 27.61 -0.23
CA TYR A 410 -2.17 26.33 0.30
C TYR A 410 -1.32 25.16 -0.21
N ILE A 411 -0.93 25.24 -1.48
CA ILE A 411 -0.09 24.23 -2.15
C ILE A 411 1.32 24.26 -1.58
N VAL A 412 1.87 25.45 -1.29
CA VAL A 412 3.18 25.59 -0.62
C VAL A 412 3.16 24.88 0.74
N VAL A 413 2.15 25.16 1.58
CA VAL A 413 2.03 24.50 2.89
C VAL A 413 1.87 22.99 2.74
N ALA A 414 1.04 22.55 1.79
CA ALA A 414 0.85 21.13 1.49
C ALA A 414 2.20 20.45 1.13
N TYR A 415 3.02 21.06 0.27
CA TYR A 415 4.32 20.50 -0.12
C TYR A 415 5.41 20.59 0.96
N ILE A 416 5.29 21.50 1.92
CA ILE A 416 6.18 21.50 3.10
C ILE A 416 5.86 20.30 4.00
N LEU A 417 4.57 19.98 4.18
CA LEU A 417 4.12 18.87 5.03
C LEU A 417 4.18 17.50 4.33
N ALA A 418 4.10 17.47 3.00
CA ALA A 418 3.96 16.24 2.24
C ALA A 418 5.08 15.20 2.47
N PRO A 419 6.38 15.53 2.59
CA PRO A 419 7.42 14.53 2.86
C PRO A 419 7.25 13.85 4.22
N SER A 420 6.82 14.60 5.25
CA SER A 420 6.52 14.04 6.57
C SER A 420 5.35 13.06 6.49
N LEU A 421 4.23 13.48 5.87
CA LEU A 421 3.06 12.61 5.69
C LEU A 421 3.37 11.37 4.86
N SER A 422 4.19 11.52 3.81
CA SER A 422 4.64 10.43 2.95
C SER A 422 5.48 9.43 3.74
N PHE A 423 6.38 9.93 4.59
CA PHE A 423 7.20 9.07 5.45
C PHE A 423 6.33 8.27 6.42
N CYS A 424 5.37 8.93 7.08
CA CYS A 424 4.45 8.28 8.02
C CYS A 424 3.70 7.13 7.34
N ASN A 425 3.15 7.39 6.14
CA ASN A 425 2.40 6.40 5.39
C ASN A 425 3.27 5.23 4.93
N ALA A 426 4.43 5.52 4.34
CA ALA A 426 5.32 4.49 3.84
C ALA A 426 5.92 3.65 4.99
N TYR A 427 6.15 4.25 6.16
CA TYR A 427 6.55 3.52 7.37
C TYR A 427 5.45 2.57 7.85
N GLY A 428 4.20 3.05 7.91
CA GLY A 428 3.04 2.22 8.23
C GLY A 428 2.87 1.06 7.25
N ALA A 429 2.91 1.34 5.94
CA ALA A 429 2.84 0.35 4.88
C ALA A 429 4.00 -0.66 4.95
N GLY A 430 5.20 -0.22 5.32
CA GLY A 430 6.35 -1.11 5.53
C GLY A 430 6.19 -2.09 6.70
N LEU A 431 5.40 -1.73 7.71
CA LEU A 431 5.09 -2.59 8.85
C LEU A 431 3.89 -3.52 8.59
N THR A 432 2.80 -3.02 8.01
CA THR A 432 1.51 -3.72 7.93
C THR A 432 1.06 -4.10 6.52
N ASP A 433 1.82 -3.72 5.49
CA ASP A 433 1.47 -3.82 4.07
C ASP A 433 0.31 -2.92 3.60
N MET A 434 -0.22 -2.06 4.48
CA MET A 434 -1.38 -1.24 4.20
C MET A 434 -1.03 0.21 3.87
N ASN A 435 -1.31 0.63 2.64
CA ASN A 435 -1.17 2.01 2.19
C ASN A 435 -2.42 2.84 2.56
N MET A 436 -2.26 3.79 3.49
CA MET A 436 -3.34 4.58 4.08
C MET A 436 -3.43 6.01 3.50
N ALA A 437 -2.92 6.24 2.29
CA ALA A 437 -2.89 7.57 1.66
C ALA A 437 -4.25 8.28 1.62
N TYR A 438 -5.35 7.53 1.48
CA TYR A 438 -6.71 8.08 1.52
C TYR A 438 -7.03 8.80 2.84
N ASN A 439 -6.50 8.34 3.97
CA ASN A 439 -6.76 8.93 5.27
C ASN A 439 -6.01 10.27 5.43
N TYR A 440 -4.76 10.33 5.01
CA TYR A 440 -4.01 11.58 4.95
C TYR A 440 -4.64 12.58 3.99
N GLY A 441 -5.14 12.10 2.84
CA GLY A 441 -5.92 12.91 1.91
C GLY A 441 -7.16 13.53 2.57
N LYS A 442 -7.90 12.75 3.37
CA LYS A 442 -9.06 13.28 4.14
C LYS A 442 -8.65 14.35 5.16
N VAL A 443 -7.49 14.26 5.81
CA VAL A 443 -7.02 15.35 6.69
C VAL A 443 -6.80 16.61 5.89
N ALA A 444 -6.06 16.50 4.78
CA ALA A 444 -5.81 17.63 3.90
C ALA A 444 -7.11 18.24 3.37
N LEU A 445 -8.09 17.39 3.05
CA LEU A 445 -9.43 17.79 2.66
C LEU A 445 -10.08 18.69 3.71
N PHE A 446 -10.17 18.23 4.97
CA PHE A 446 -10.81 18.99 6.05
C PHE A 446 -10.07 20.29 6.36
N VAL A 447 -8.74 20.26 6.44
CA VAL A 447 -7.92 21.45 6.72
C VAL A 447 -8.07 22.48 5.61
N LEU A 448 -7.93 22.08 4.35
CA LEU A 448 -7.99 23.00 3.22
C LEU A 448 -9.41 23.50 2.95
N ALA A 449 -10.43 22.66 3.13
CA ALA A 449 -11.82 23.09 3.03
C ALA A 449 -12.17 24.12 4.10
N ALA A 450 -11.76 23.89 5.35
CA ALA A 450 -11.97 24.85 6.44
C ALA A 450 -11.24 26.17 6.21
N MET A 451 -9.97 26.11 5.77
CA MET A 451 -9.15 27.32 5.56
C MET A 451 -9.54 28.14 4.33
N SER A 452 -10.22 27.55 3.34
CA SER A 452 -10.60 28.23 2.09
C SER A 452 -11.99 28.88 2.14
N GLY A 453 -12.73 28.67 3.24
CA GLY A 453 -14.01 29.32 3.51
C GLY A 453 -15.19 28.74 2.72
N LYS A 454 -16.37 29.34 2.92
CA LYS A 454 -17.65 28.82 2.44
C LYS A 454 -17.82 28.78 0.93
N GLU A 455 -17.16 29.69 0.21
CA GLU A 455 -17.32 29.81 -1.23
C GLU A 455 -16.46 28.79 -2.00
N ASN A 456 -15.20 28.65 -1.59
CA ASN A 456 -14.16 27.91 -2.32
C ASN A 456 -13.76 26.59 -1.66
N GLY A 457 -14.24 26.32 -0.44
CA GLY A 457 -13.75 25.22 0.40
C GLY A 457 -13.97 23.82 -0.17
N VAL A 458 -15.07 23.56 -0.87
CA VAL A 458 -15.32 22.23 -1.44
C VAL A 458 -14.28 21.88 -2.52
N VAL A 459 -14.05 22.77 -3.47
CA VAL A 459 -13.08 22.54 -4.56
C VAL A 459 -11.66 22.50 -4.01
N ALA A 460 -11.28 23.48 -3.18
CA ALA A 460 -9.96 23.51 -2.56
C ALA A 460 -9.67 22.27 -1.71
N GLY A 461 -10.66 21.81 -0.94
CA GLY A 461 -10.58 20.58 -0.15
C GLY A 461 -10.42 19.33 -1.01
N LEU A 462 -11.24 19.14 -2.04
CA LEU A 462 -11.17 17.97 -2.92
C LEU A 462 -9.87 17.91 -3.73
N VAL A 463 -9.45 19.03 -4.31
CA VAL A 463 -8.22 19.10 -5.11
C VAL A 463 -6.99 18.97 -4.22
N GLY A 464 -6.96 19.66 -3.08
CA GLY A 464 -5.87 19.57 -2.11
C GLY A 464 -5.76 18.19 -1.43
N CYS A 465 -6.89 17.53 -1.18
CA CYS A 465 -6.94 16.12 -0.82
C CYS A 465 -6.25 15.24 -1.86
N GLY A 466 -6.61 15.44 -3.13
CA GLY A 466 -6.02 14.71 -4.25
C GLY A 466 -4.52 14.89 -4.33
N LEU A 467 -4.06 16.13 -4.17
CA LEU A 467 -2.64 16.48 -4.14
C LEU A 467 -1.87 15.68 -3.08
N ILE A 468 -2.28 15.79 -1.81
CA ILE A 468 -1.60 15.08 -0.71
C ILE A 468 -1.70 13.56 -0.88
N LYS A 469 -2.88 13.05 -1.22
CA LYS A 469 -3.10 11.60 -1.42
C LYS A 469 -2.17 11.06 -2.52
N SER A 470 -2.08 11.72 -3.68
CA SER A 470 -1.24 11.27 -4.80
C SER A 470 0.23 11.18 -4.40
N ILE A 471 0.77 12.20 -3.72
CA ILE A 471 2.17 12.22 -3.27
C ILE A 471 2.41 11.07 -2.27
N VAL A 472 1.59 11.00 -1.23
CA VAL A 472 1.71 10.03 -0.13
C VAL A 472 1.56 8.59 -0.62
N SER A 473 0.66 8.35 -1.58
CA SER A 473 0.44 7.03 -2.18
C SER A 473 1.63 6.61 -3.02
N ILE A 474 2.08 7.44 -3.97
CA ILE A 474 3.17 7.12 -4.90
C ILE A 474 4.49 6.95 -4.18
N SER A 475 4.75 7.78 -3.17
CA SER A 475 5.92 7.64 -2.32
C SER A 475 5.95 6.31 -1.58
N SER A 476 4.80 5.83 -1.10
CA SER A 476 4.68 4.53 -0.42
C SER A 476 4.86 3.38 -1.40
N ASP A 477 4.22 3.42 -2.56
CA ASP A 477 4.34 2.40 -3.61
C ASP A 477 5.80 2.28 -4.08
N LEU A 478 6.49 3.41 -4.25
CA LEU A 478 7.92 3.43 -4.58
C LEU A 478 8.79 2.76 -3.50
N MET A 479 8.41 2.82 -2.21
CA MET A 479 9.13 2.10 -1.16
C MET A 479 8.90 0.59 -1.22
N HIS A 480 7.68 0.13 -1.57
CA HIS A 480 7.43 -1.29 -1.86
C HIS A 480 8.32 -1.77 -3.00
N ASP A 481 8.36 -0.99 -4.09
CA ASP A 481 9.20 -1.32 -5.23
C ASP A 481 10.67 -1.33 -4.81
N PHE A 482 11.19 -0.33 -4.08
CA PHE A 482 12.58 -0.35 -3.61
C PHE A 482 12.90 -1.57 -2.74
N LYS A 483 11.94 -2.07 -1.93
CA LYS A 483 12.12 -3.35 -1.22
C LYS A 483 12.28 -4.49 -2.22
N THR A 484 11.40 -4.57 -3.23
CA THR A 484 11.48 -5.59 -4.28
C THR A 484 12.80 -5.52 -5.04
N GLY A 485 13.25 -4.32 -5.40
CA GLY A 485 14.52 -4.10 -6.07
C GLY A 485 15.74 -4.46 -5.24
N HIS A 486 15.71 -4.14 -3.94
CA HIS A 486 16.77 -4.52 -3.02
C HIS A 486 16.93 -6.06 -2.94
N LEU A 487 15.81 -6.79 -2.86
CA LEU A 487 15.80 -8.25 -2.80
C LEU A 487 16.06 -8.95 -4.15
N THR A 488 15.82 -8.27 -5.28
CA THR A 488 16.09 -8.78 -6.64
C THR A 488 17.40 -8.28 -7.22
N LEU A 489 18.21 -7.55 -6.43
CA LEU A 489 19.47 -6.96 -6.86
C LEU A 489 19.32 -6.04 -8.09
N THR A 490 18.22 -5.28 -8.12
CA THR A 490 17.92 -4.28 -9.15
C THR A 490 18.43 -2.91 -8.72
N SER A 491 19.00 -2.13 -9.65
CA SER A 491 19.57 -0.83 -9.32
C SER A 491 18.47 0.17 -8.92
N PRO A 492 18.60 0.86 -7.77
CA PRO A 492 17.63 1.89 -7.36
C PRO A 492 17.48 3.04 -8.37
N ARG A 493 18.49 3.30 -9.21
CA ARG A 493 18.40 4.31 -10.30
C ARG A 493 17.46 3.84 -11.40
N SER A 494 17.60 2.61 -11.86
CA SER A 494 16.69 1.99 -12.84
C SER A 494 15.26 1.96 -12.32
N MET A 495 15.10 1.69 -11.02
CA MET A 495 13.78 1.70 -10.38
C MET A 495 13.12 3.07 -10.39
N LEU A 496 13.85 4.13 -10.02
CA LEU A 496 13.28 5.49 -10.05
C LEU A 496 12.88 5.89 -11.46
N VAL A 497 13.73 5.60 -12.45
CA VAL A 497 13.43 5.89 -13.87
C VAL A 497 12.23 5.07 -14.35
N SER A 498 12.16 3.79 -14.01
CA SER A 498 11.03 2.91 -14.32
C SER A 498 9.72 3.43 -13.70
N GLN A 499 9.76 3.85 -12.44
CA GLN A 499 8.62 4.47 -11.76
C GLN A 499 8.19 5.77 -12.45
N ALA A 500 9.14 6.61 -12.86
CA ALA A 500 8.86 7.85 -13.56
C ALA A 500 8.20 7.60 -14.93
N ILE A 501 8.69 6.61 -15.69
CA ILE A 501 8.08 6.21 -16.97
C ILE A 501 6.67 5.67 -16.74
N GLY A 502 6.49 4.75 -15.78
CA GLY A 502 5.17 4.21 -15.46
C GLY A 502 4.19 5.28 -14.98
N THR A 503 4.66 6.26 -14.19
CA THR A 503 3.88 7.42 -13.75
C THR A 503 3.49 8.33 -14.93
N ALA A 504 4.39 8.53 -15.90
CA ALA A 504 4.08 9.28 -17.12
C ALA A 504 3.00 8.57 -17.94
N ILE A 505 3.15 7.27 -18.14
CA ILE A 505 2.19 6.43 -18.87
C ILE A 505 0.84 6.45 -18.15
N GLY A 506 0.81 6.21 -16.84
CA GLY A 506 -0.42 6.17 -16.06
C GLY A 506 -1.13 7.52 -15.99
N SER A 507 -0.39 8.64 -15.96
CA SER A 507 -0.96 10.00 -16.03
C SER A 507 -1.76 10.24 -17.32
N VAL A 508 -1.48 9.50 -18.39
CA VAL A 508 -2.21 9.56 -19.67
C VAL A 508 -3.25 8.45 -19.77
N VAL A 509 -2.86 7.20 -19.48
CA VAL A 509 -3.70 6.02 -19.63
C VAL A 509 -4.88 6.04 -18.66
N ALA A 510 -4.70 6.48 -17.41
CA ALA A 510 -5.77 6.46 -16.42
C ALA A 510 -6.90 7.45 -16.77
N PRO A 511 -6.65 8.72 -17.14
CA PRO A 511 -7.71 9.61 -17.65
C PRO A 511 -8.40 9.12 -18.91
N LEU A 512 -7.66 8.53 -19.86
CA LEU A 512 -8.25 7.94 -21.07
C LEU A 512 -9.19 6.79 -20.73
N THR A 513 -8.74 5.90 -19.85
CA THR A 513 -9.52 4.76 -19.35
C THR A 513 -10.76 5.25 -18.62
N PHE A 514 -10.62 6.21 -17.70
CA PHE A 514 -11.76 6.80 -17.02
C PHE A 514 -12.74 7.45 -18.00
N SER A 515 -12.26 8.19 -19.01
CA SER A 515 -13.12 8.81 -20.01
C SER A 515 -13.89 7.79 -20.84
N LEU A 516 -13.29 6.63 -21.15
CA LEU A 516 -13.99 5.50 -21.78
C LEU A 516 -15.17 5.05 -20.93
N PHE A 517 -14.97 4.79 -19.63
CA PHE A 517 -16.05 4.40 -18.73
C PHE A 517 -17.10 5.51 -18.57
N TYR A 518 -16.66 6.76 -18.40
CA TYR A 518 -17.52 7.91 -18.15
C TYR A 518 -18.41 8.25 -19.35
N LYS A 519 -17.96 7.99 -20.58
CA LYS A 519 -18.76 8.18 -21.80
C LYS A 519 -19.64 6.96 -22.14
N ALA A 520 -19.16 5.76 -21.85
CA ALA A 520 -19.85 4.52 -22.20
C ALA A 520 -20.94 4.12 -21.19
N PHE A 521 -20.80 4.54 -19.93
CA PHE A 521 -21.68 4.13 -18.84
C PHE A 521 -22.13 5.32 -17.99
N ASP A 522 -23.26 5.16 -17.30
CA ASP A 522 -23.82 6.17 -16.40
C ASP A 522 -23.11 6.19 -15.04
N VAL A 523 -21.85 6.63 -15.04
CA VAL A 523 -20.98 6.68 -13.85
C VAL A 523 -21.53 7.67 -12.82
N GLY A 524 -21.56 7.25 -11.55
CA GLY A 524 -22.10 8.03 -10.44
C GLY A 524 -23.60 7.87 -10.25
N ASN A 525 -24.25 6.89 -10.88
CA ASN A 525 -25.65 6.54 -10.59
C ASN A 525 -25.74 5.61 -9.37
N PRO A 526 -26.41 5.98 -8.26
CA PRO A 526 -26.54 5.12 -7.08
C PRO A 526 -27.23 3.78 -7.37
N ASP A 527 -28.13 3.77 -8.35
CA ASP A 527 -28.90 2.61 -8.77
C ASP A 527 -28.24 1.85 -9.95
N GLY A 528 -27.17 2.40 -10.51
CA GLY A 528 -26.42 1.81 -11.62
C GLY A 528 -25.32 0.84 -11.18
N GLU A 529 -24.64 0.24 -12.17
CA GLU A 529 -23.47 -0.64 -11.92
C GLU A 529 -22.26 0.17 -11.42
N TYR A 530 -22.01 1.33 -12.03
CA TYR A 530 -20.86 2.19 -11.74
C TYR A 530 -21.25 3.31 -10.76
N LYS A 531 -21.58 2.91 -9.52
CA LYS A 531 -22.09 3.81 -8.49
C LYS A 531 -21.10 4.90 -8.08
N ALA A 532 -19.80 4.61 -8.15
CA ALA A 532 -18.72 5.44 -7.64
C ALA A 532 -19.02 6.02 -6.24
N PRO A 533 -19.29 5.16 -5.24
CA PRO A 533 -19.85 5.57 -3.96
C PRO A 533 -18.96 6.57 -3.21
N TYR A 534 -17.64 6.49 -3.41
CA TYR A 534 -16.71 7.39 -2.76
C TYR A 534 -16.76 8.82 -3.30
N ALA A 535 -17.22 9.06 -4.53
CA ALA A 535 -17.32 10.43 -5.05
C ALA A 535 -18.27 11.28 -4.20
N LEU A 536 -19.46 10.75 -3.92
CA LEU A 536 -20.44 11.39 -3.06
C LEU A 536 -19.95 11.53 -1.62
N ILE A 537 -19.31 10.50 -1.08
CA ILE A 537 -18.73 10.53 0.27
C ILE A 537 -17.66 11.63 0.38
N TYR A 538 -16.77 11.76 -0.61
CA TYR A 538 -15.72 12.78 -0.63
C TYR A 538 -16.28 14.18 -0.78
N ARG A 539 -17.29 14.39 -1.62
CA ARG A 539 -17.96 15.68 -1.74
C ARG A 539 -18.64 16.08 -0.43
N ASN A 540 -19.38 15.17 0.19
CA ASN A 540 -20.03 15.40 1.49
C ASN A 540 -19.00 15.66 2.59
N MET A 541 -17.85 14.98 2.59
CA MET A 541 -16.74 15.31 3.48
C MET A 541 -16.21 16.73 3.25
N ALA A 542 -16.12 17.19 2.00
CA ALA A 542 -15.62 18.52 1.70
C ALA A 542 -16.60 19.60 2.17
N ILE A 543 -17.90 19.39 1.95
CA ILE A 543 -18.98 20.24 2.48
C ILE A 543 -18.91 20.32 4.01
N LEU A 544 -18.70 19.17 4.68
CA LEU A 544 -18.50 19.15 6.13
C LEU A 544 -17.21 19.87 6.56
N GLY A 545 -16.14 19.74 5.78
CA GLY A 545 -14.87 20.44 6.02
C GLY A 545 -15.01 21.95 5.97
N VAL A 546 -15.89 22.48 5.12
CA VAL A 546 -16.22 23.92 5.08
C VAL A 546 -16.81 24.42 6.39
N GLN A 547 -17.61 23.60 7.08
CA GLN A 547 -18.16 23.92 8.40
C GLN A 547 -17.08 23.89 9.50
N GLY A 548 -15.89 23.37 9.20
CA GLY A 548 -14.77 23.26 10.13
C GLY A 548 -14.90 22.06 11.08
N PHE A 549 -13.96 21.97 12.03
CA PHE A 549 -13.93 20.87 13.00
C PHE A 549 -15.11 20.89 13.99
N SER A 550 -15.88 21.98 14.07
CA SER A 550 -17.12 22.06 14.84
C SER A 550 -18.24 21.18 14.28
N ALA A 551 -18.15 20.74 13.03
CA ALA A 551 -19.09 19.80 12.43
C ALA A 551 -18.85 18.33 12.84
N LEU A 552 -17.75 18.05 13.55
CA LEU A 552 -17.47 16.70 14.03
C LEU A 552 -18.35 16.34 15.24
N PRO A 553 -18.62 15.05 15.46
CA PRO A 553 -19.33 14.57 16.65
C PRO A 553 -18.73 15.08 17.97
N HIS A 554 -19.56 15.16 19.01
CA HIS A 554 -19.11 15.64 20.33
C HIS A 554 -17.92 14.81 20.86
N HIS A 555 -16.97 15.47 21.51
CA HIS A 555 -15.74 14.85 22.05
C HIS A 555 -14.79 14.21 21.01
N CYS A 556 -15.10 14.23 19.70
CA CYS A 556 -14.24 13.61 18.68
C CYS A 556 -12.81 14.18 18.69
N LEU A 557 -12.67 15.51 18.71
CA LEU A 557 -11.35 16.17 18.77
C LEU A 557 -10.59 15.88 20.07
N GLN A 558 -11.28 15.83 21.21
CA GLN A 558 -10.66 15.53 22.50
C GLN A 558 -10.06 14.12 22.51
N LEU A 559 -10.80 13.14 21.97
CA LEU A 559 -10.28 11.79 21.76
C LEU A 559 -9.09 11.79 20.79
N CYS A 560 -9.15 12.56 19.69
CA CYS A 560 -8.02 12.68 18.77
C CYS A 560 -6.76 13.20 19.46
N TYR A 561 -6.86 14.26 20.28
CA TYR A 561 -5.71 14.77 21.04
C TYR A 561 -5.18 13.74 22.03
N GLY A 562 -6.06 13.01 22.72
CA GLY A 562 -5.67 11.93 23.64
C GLY A 562 -4.92 10.80 22.94
N PHE A 563 -5.43 10.32 21.80
CA PHE A 563 -4.80 9.26 21.02
C PHE A 563 -3.51 9.70 20.33
N PHE A 564 -3.43 10.95 19.87
CA PHE A 564 -2.19 11.53 19.36
C PHE A 564 -1.11 11.59 20.45
N ALA A 565 -1.46 12.07 21.65
CA ALA A 565 -0.56 12.10 22.80
C ALA A 565 -0.14 10.69 23.23
N PHE A 566 -1.08 9.73 23.24
CA PHE A 566 -0.79 8.32 23.50
C PHE A 566 0.22 7.75 22.49
N ALA A 567 0.07 8.03 21.19
CA ALA A 567 1.00 7.54 20.18
C ALA A 567 2.42 8.07 20.40
N ILE A 568 2.57 9.35 20.74
CA ILE A 568 3.88 9.94 21.09
C ILE A 568 4.43 9.33 22.38
N ALA A 569 3.62 9.22 23.42
CA ALA A 569 4.02 8.67 24.70
C ALA A 569 4.44 7.19 24.59
N ALA A 570 3.73 6.38 23.82
CA ALA A 570 4.07 4.99 23.58
C ALA A 570 5.43 4.86 22.87
N ASN A 571 5.72 5.70 21.87
CA ASN A 571 7.02 5.68 21.21
C ASN A 571 8.16 6.19 22.12
N LEU A 572 7.92 7.25 22.89
CA LEU A 572 8.87 7.71 23.92
C LEU A 572 9.16 6.58 24.92
N LEU A 573 8.12 5.93 25.44
CA LEU A 573 8.27 4.81 26.36
C LEU A 573 9.08 3.68 25.71
N ARG A 574 8.82 3.36 24.43
CA ARG A 574 9.57 2.33 23.69
C ARG A 574 11.05 2.65 23.56
N ASP A 575 11.37 3.91 23.26
CA ASP A 575 12.75 4.35 22.99
C ASP A 575 13.57 4.58 24.27
N PHE A 576 12.94 5.02 25.37
CA PHE A 576 13.60 5.26 26.66
C PHE A 576 13.59 4.04 27.60
N SER A 577 12.70 3.06 27.38
CA SER A 577 12.64 1.87 28.22
C SER A 577 13.79 0.89 27.96
N PRO A 578 14.21 0.11 28.98
CA PRO A 578 15.13 -0.99 28.79
C PRO A 578 14.65 -1.96 27.71
N LYS A 579 15.59 -2.59 26.97
CA LYS A 579 15.29 -3.50 25.85
C LYS A 579 14.29 -4.63 26.19
N ASN A 580 14.19 -5.01 27.46
CA ASN A 580 13.27 -6.06 27.91
C ASN A 580 11.81 -5.58 27.96
N ILE A 581 11.56 -4.30 28.21
CA ILE A 581 10.21 -3.71 28.26
C ILE A 581 9.86 -3.10 26.89
N GLY A 582 10.80 -2.41 26.25
CA GLY A 582 10.59 -1.75 24.96
C GLY A 582 10.19 -2.71 23.82
N LYS A 583 10.57 -3.99 23.89
CA LYS A 583 10.16 -5.02 22.91
C LYS A 583 8.68 -5.38 22.94
N TRP A 584 7.99 -5.10 24.05
CA TRP A 584 6.57 -5.43 24.24
C TRP A 584 5.65 -4.22 24.10
N VAL A 585 6.21 -3.01 24.01
CA VAL A 585 5.42 -1.80 23.79
C VAL A 585 4.79 -1.89 22.39
N PRO A 586 3.46 -1.79 22.28
CA PRO A 586 2.79 -1.92 21.00
C PRO A 586 3.16 -0.77 20.07
N LEU A 587 2.92 -0.95 18.79
CA LEU A 587 3.17 0.03 17.73
C LEU A 587 1.87 0.80 17.45
N PRO A 588 1.74 2.07 17.88
CA PRO A 588 0.52 2.85 17.65
C PRO A 588 0.11 2.93 16.17
N MET A 589 1.08 3.04 15.25
CA MET A 589 0.82 2.99 13.80
C MET A 589 0.11 1.70 13.38
N ALA A 590 0.58 0.54 13.86
CA ALA A 590 -0.05 -0.74 13.55
C ALA A 590 -1.44 -0.83 14.20
N MET A 591 -1.57 -0.40 15.47
CA MET A 591 -2.85 -0.38 16.18
C MET A 591 -3.94 0.44 15.48
N ALA A 592 -3.57 1.43 14.67
CA ALA A 592 -4.52 2.30 14.00
C ALA A 592 -5.19 1.68 12.76
N VAL A 593 -4.57 0.68 12.12
CA VAL A 593 -5.12 0.07 10.89
C VAL A 593 -6.50 -0.59 11.14
N PRO A 594 -6.69 -1.40 12.20
CA PRO A 594 -7.98 -2.05 12.48
C PRO A 594 -9.10 -1.09 12.85
N PHE A 595 -8.79 0.11 13.36
CA PHE A 595 -9.81 1.13 13.66
C PHE A 595 -10.62 1.49 12.39
N LEU A 596 -10.01 1.35 11.22
CA LEU A 596 -10.63 1.61 9.92
C LEU A 596 -11.05 0.33 9.20
N VAL A 597 -10.12 -0.63 9.07
CA VAL A 597 -10.31 -1.81 8.22
C VAL A 597 -11.31 -2.78 8.85
N GLY A 598 -11.22 -3.00 10.16
CA GLY A 598 -11.97 -4.04 10.84
C GLY A 598 -11.07 -4.94 11.69
N ALA A 599 -11.69 -5.72 12.58
CA ALA A 599 -10.95 -6.65 13.44
C ALA A 599 -10.54 -7.94 12.70
N TYR A 600 -11.28 -8.34 11.66
CA TYR A 600 -11.00 -9.53 10.85
C TYR A 600 -9.58 -9.52 10.29
N PHE A 601 -9.12 -8.38 9.74
CA PHE A 601 -7.77 -8.23 9.21
C PHE A 601 -6.68 -8.52 10.26
N ALA A 602 -6.88 -8.05 11.49
CA ALA A 602 -5.93 -8.29 12.58
C ALA A 602 -5.92 -9.77 13.00
N ILE A 603 -7.07 -10.43 12.99
CA ILE A 603 -7.20 -11.86 13.29
C ILE A 603 -6.42 -12.68 12.25
N ASP A 604 -6.66 -12.44 10.97
CA ASP A 604 -6.00 -13.17 9.88
C ASP A 604 -4.47 -13.02 9.91
N MET A 605 -3.97 -11.80 10.16
CA MET A 605 -2.51 -11.58 10.33
C MET A 605 -1.97 -12.29 11.58
N CYS A 606 -2.72 -12.29 12.69
CA CYS A 606 -2.34 -13.03 13.90
C CYS A 606 -2.28 -14.54 13.65
N VAL A 607 -3.19 -15.11 12.87
CA VAL A 607 -3.15 -16.52 12.45
C VAL A 607 -1.84 -16.81 11.71
N GLY A 608 -1.41 -15.94 10.81
CA GLY A 608 -0.11 -16.06 10.13
C GLY A 608 1.07 -16.15 11.11
N SER A 609 1.09 -15.27 12.12
CA SER A 609 2.10 -15.32 13.19
C SER A 609 2.02 -16.59 14.05
N LEU A 610 0.82 -17.10 14.33
CA LEU A 610 0.61 -18.36 15.06
C LEU A 610 1.14 -19.55 14.26
N VAL A 611 0.92 -19.57 12.94
CA VAL A 611 1.47 -20.60 12.03
C VAL A 611 3.00 -20.59 12.08
N VAL A 612 3.62 -19.42 11.99
CA VAL A 612 5.09 -19.28 12.08
C VAL A 612 5.59 -19.73 13.45
N PHE A 613 4.95 -19.31 14.53
CA PHE A 613 5.31 -19.71 15.90
C PHE A 613 5.23 -21.23 16.10
N ALA A 614 4.14 -21.86 15.64
CA ALA A 614 3.97 -23.31 15.71
C ALA A 614 5.03 -24.04 14.87
N TRP A 615 5.35 -23.52 13.68
CA TRP A 615 6.37 -24.10 12.81
C TRP A 615 7.76 -24.00 13.46
N HIS A 616 8.14 -22.85 14.03
CA HIS A 616 9.41 -22.72 14.75
C HIS A 616 9.54 -23.70 15.92
N LYS A 617 8.43 -23.95 16.64
CA LYS A 617 8.41 -24.91 17.74
C LYS A 617 8.59 -26.36 17.27
N LEU A 618 8.13 -26.69 16.06
CA LEU A 618 8.28 -28.01 15.46
C LEU A 618 9.64 -28.21 14.78
N ASN A 619 10.10 -27.25 13.98
CA ASN A 619 11.38 -27.30 13.28
C ASN A 619 11.87 -25.89 12.88
N GLY A 620 12.67 -25.28 13.76
CA GLY A 620 13.19 -23.92 13.58
C GLY A 620 13.99 -23.72 12.30
N LYS A 621 14.98 -24.57 12.02
CA LYS A 621 15.87 -24.43 10.85
C LYS A 621 15.12 -24.49 9.51
N LYS A 622 14.12 -25.38 9.41
CA LYS A 622 13.29 -25.49 8.21
C LYS A 622 12.30 -24.31 8.10
N ALA A 623 11.84 -23.77 9.22
CA ALA A 623 10.94 -22.62 9.25
C ALA A 623 11.62 -21.37 8.69
N ASP A 624 12.83 -21.03 9.15
CA ASP A 624 13.57 -19.84 8.68
C ASP A 624 13.74 -19.81 7.16
N LEU A 625 14.04 -20.95 6.56
CA LEU A 625 14.27 -21.08 5.11
C LEU A 625 12.98 -21.08 4.29
N MET A 626 11.87 -21.61 4.82
CA MET A 626 10.64 -21.86 4.05
C MET A 626 9.54 -20.83 4.30
N VAL A 627 9.51 -20.17 5.47
CA VAL A 627 8.46 -19.21 5.83
C VAL A 627 8.33 -18.09 4.79
N PRO A 628 9.41 -17.42 4.34
CA PRO A 628 9.30 -16.41 3.30
C PRO A 628 8.70 -16.94 2.00
N ALA A 629 9.09 -18.15 1.57
CA ALA A 629 8.60 -18.77 0.35
C ALA A 629 7.11 -19.18 0.46
N VAL A 630 6.70 -19.76 1.59
CA VAL A 630 5.31 -20.16 1.84
C VAL A 630 4.41 -18.94 1.96
N ALA A 631 4.80 -17.96 2.77
CA ALA A 631 4.06 -16.72 2.95
C ALA A 631 3.89 -15.97 1.62
N SER A 632 4.97 -15.90 0.83
CA SER A 632 4.91 -15.35 -0.53
C SER A 632 3.97 -16.15 -1.42
N GLY A 633 4.00 -17.49 -1.36
CA GLY A 633 3.07 -18.35 -2.10
C GLY A 633 1.61 -18.05 -1.75
N LEU A 634 1.28 -17.90 -0.47
CA LEU A 634 -0.06 -17.55 0.00
C LEU A 634 -0.52 -16.19 -0.54
N ILE A 635 0.30 -15.14 -0.37
CA ILE A 635 0.02 -13.79 -0.91
C ILE A 635 -0.13 -13.83 -2.43
N CYS A 636 0.75 -14.56 -3.11
CA CYS A 636 0.79 -14.56 -4.56
C CYS A 636 -0.37 -15.32 -5.19
N GLY A 637 -0.82 -16.43 -4.60
CA GLY A 637 -1.91 -17.25 -5.14
C GLY A 637 -3.25 -16.54 -5.05
N ASP A 638 -3.58 -16.01 -3.88
CA ASP A 638 -4.80 -15.23 -3.63
C ASP A 638 -4.75 -13.90 -4.41
N GLY A 639 -3.60 -13.23 -4.36
CA GLY A 639 -3.31 -12.03 -5.15
C GLY A 639 -3.49 -12.23 -6.67
N LEU A 640 -3.16 -13.41 -7.20
CA LEU A 640 -3.32 -13.71 -8.62
C LEU A 640 -4.78 -14.02 -9.00
N TRP A 641 -5.55 -14.68 -8.14
CA TRP A 641 -6.97 -14.97 -8.40
C TRP A 641 -7.82 -13.70 -8.59
N LEU A 642 -7.37 -12.58 -8.03
CA LEU A 642 -7.96 -11.26 -8.27
C LEU A 642 -8.00 -10.88 -9.75
N LEU A 643 -7.05 -11.33 -10.58
CA LEU A 643 -7.06 -11.02 -12.01
C LEU A 643 -8.20 -11.75 -12.75
N PRO A 644 -8.33 -13.10 -12.71
CA PRO A 644 -9.46 -13.80 -13.30
C PRO A 644 -10.81 -13.31 -12.77
N SER A 645 -10.95 -13.14 -11.45
CA SER A 645 -12.20 -12.66 -10.86
C SER A 645 -12.56 -11.25 -11.31
N SER A 646 -11.58 -10.35 -11.47
CA SER A 646 -11.82 -9.02 -12.04
C SER A 646 -12.20 -9.05 -13.51
N ILE A 647 -11.63 -9.97 -14.30
CA ILE A 647 -12.01 -10.18 -15.70
C ILE A 647 -13.43 -10.76 -15.81
N LEU A 648 -13.79 -11.72 -14.95
CA LEU A 648 -15.14 -12.26 -14.86
C LEU A 648 -16.14 -11.16 -14.48
N ALA A 649 -15.79 -10.33 -13.50
CA ALA A 649 -16.57 -9.16 -13.12
C ALA A 649 -16.68 -8.16 -14.29
N LEU A 650 -15.63 -7.95 -15.10
CA LEU A 650 -15.68 -7.16 -16.34
C LEU A 650 -16.74 -7.71 -17.31
N PHE A 651 -16.83 -9.02 -17.49
CA PHE A 651 -17.85 -9.71 -18.32
C PHE A 651 -19.20 -9.91 -17.63
N LYS A 652 -19.45 -9.27 -16.48
CA LYS A 652 -20.70 -9.38 -15.70
C LYS A 652 -21.01 -10.78 -15.20
N VAL A 653 -20.01 -11.66 -15.13
CA VAL A 653 -20.14 -12.97 -14.50
C VAL A 653 -20.09 -12.76 -12.99
N ARG A 654 -21.24 -12.97 -12.34
CA ARG A 654 -21.34 -12.98 -10.88
C ARG A 654 -20.94 -14.35 -10.34
N PRO A 655 -20.49 -14.42 -9.08
CA PRO A 655 -20.27 -15.71 -8.48
C PRO A 655 -21.58 -16.49 -8.37
N PRO A 656 -21.56 -17.79 -8.67
CA PRO A 656 -22.78 -18.56 -8.92
C PRO A 656 -23.58 -18.87 -7.65
N ILE A 657 -22.92 -19.04 -6.51
CA ILE A 657 -23.58 -19.46 -5.26
C ILE A 657 -23.47 -18.33 -4.24
N CYS A 658 -24.57 -17.98 -3.58
CA CYS A 658 -24.54 -17.20 -2.35
C CYS A 658 -24.62 -18.15 -1.15
N MET A 659 -23.52 -18.29 -0.42
CA MET A 659 -23.53 -18.98 0.88
C MET A 659 -23.78 -17.96 1.99
N SER A 660 -25.00 -17.96 2.54
CA SER A 660 -25.36 -17.14 3.72
C SER A 660 -25.26 -17.98 4.98
N PHE A 661 -24.65 -17.42 6.04
CA PHE A 661 -24.60 -18.01 7.38
C PHE A 661 -25.62 -17.40 8.33
N PHE A 662 -26.54 -16.59 7.80
CA PHE A 662 -27.58 -15.90 8.54
C PHE A 662 -28.93 -16.54 8.23
N ALA A 663 -29.82 -16.55 9.22
CA ALA A 663 -31.20 -17.00 9.01
C ALA A 663 -31.82 -16.22 7.85
N SER A 664 -32.41 -16.95 6.89
CA SER A 664 -33.24 -16.35 5.84
C SER A 664 -34.35 -15.56 6.54
N THR A 665 -34.28 -14.24 6.45
CA THR A 665 -35.28 -13.33 7.00
C THR A 665 -36.38 -13.13 5.98
#